data_AF-A0AAV3B3X9-F1
#
_entry.id   AF-A0AAV3B3X9-F1
#
_cell.length_a   1.000
_cell.length_b   1.000
_cell.length_c   1.000
_cell.angle_alpha   90.00
_cell.angle_beta   90.00
_cell.angle_gamma   90.00
#
_symmetry.space_group_name_H-M   'P 1'
#
loop_
_entity.id
_entity.type
_entity.pdbx_description
1 polymer ?
#
loop_
_entity_poly.entity_id
_entity_poly.type
_entity_poly.pdbx_seq_one_letter_code
_entity_poly.pdbx_strand_id
1 'polypeptide(L)'
;MLQDSVIQAKHLVDKAYTETRNKLKQRLRREAVSSSDAMAFFKQPVALSRNAIRAADYMDVTLQILSEKLKYIYPGPFNISDVLTAEQKEILNKLTGCAYQFLPKVCRPSLYRTINGECNNRKNPILGASNTGYKRILPPEYEDGISLPRGWTESQKINGFPLPKAREVSNEIVRYTTNSLVVDTDRSLMFMQWGQFLDHDTDLSPDTPSRSAFFEGVDCETSCARAHPCFPLSIPLNDPRIKNQSDCIPLFRSAPVCNLVTPLREQINVLTSYVDGSQVYGSDSVAATKLRNLTNNLGLLAINQKYTDNGRPFLPFSGNNADMCTTTNMSAGIPCFLAGDSRVSEQPGLTTFHTLFLREHNRIATQLHTLNPHWSGEKLYQETRKIIGCILQKITYKDWLPLLLGGEMSGVLPTYTAYNVQEDPRVSNVFTIAFRMGHTLIQPFVYRVGDGYQPFKKDPAVPLHQFFFATWRIVNEGGIDPLLRGMLANSAKLNQQNQIVDDELRERLFKLLKRIGFDLAAINIQRGREHGLPGYNAWRRFCGLSAPKNVDELAIVLNNRTLAKKLIDLYGTPENIDIWIGGVSEPLVPGGRTGKLLSCLIGDQFRRARDGDWYYYENDFVLSSDQKYSIEKVTLSRIICENTNITEVPLNVFLGNRYPMDFVPCSRLPQMNLSPWKESPEFGRVQSAVLAGQLLDIHRAVHKPLLCCLSCGLCVIVMSKCEPLALSDVLSMVEQDFIKDISVLCSIQLSSNPD
;
A
#
# COMPACT_ATOMS: atom_id res chain seq x y z
N MET A 1 27.72 -23.72 17.25
CA MET A 1 26.38 -23.44 17.82
C MET A 1 25.57 -22.43 17.01
N LEU A 2 26.02 -21.16 16.87
CA LEU A 2 25.29 -20.13 16.11
C LEU A 2 25.08 -20.53 14.65
N GLN A 3 26.17 -20.84 13.95
CA GLN A 3 26.14 -21.25 12.55
C GLN A 3 25.30 -22.52 12.33
N ASP A 4 25.43 -23.53 13.21
CA ASP A 4 24.63 -24.76 13.14
C ASP A 4 23.14 -24.48 13.31
N SER A 5 22.78 -23.53 14.19
CA SER A 5 21.38 -23.15 14.42
C SER A 5 20.80 -22.42 13.20
N VAL A 6 21.60 -21.59 12.51
CA VAL A 6 21.19 -20.98 11.23
C VAL A 6 21.02 -22.02 10.14
N ILE A 7 21.94 -22.99 10.02
CA ILE A 7 21.83 -24.07 9.02
C ILE A 7 20.56 -24.89 9.26
N GLN A 8 20.28 -25.24 10.52
CA GLN A 8 19.07 -25.94 10.92
C GLN A 8 17.81 -25.10 10.59
N ALA A 9 17.79 -23.81 10.93
CA ALA A 9 16.69 -22.91 10.62
C ALA A 9 16.41 -22.81 9.12
N LYS A 10 17.47 -22.65 8.30
CA LYS A 10 17.36 -22.61 6.84
C LYS A 10 16.72 -23.88 6.29
N HIS A 11 17.16 -25.05 6.76
CA HIS A 11 16.59 -26.32 6.33
C HIS A 11 15.09 -26.43 6.66
N LEU A 12 14.67 -26.04 7.88
CA LEU A 12 13.27 -26.08 8.30
C LEU A 12 12.39 -25.13 7.47
N VAL A 13 12.81 -23.88 7.31
CA VAL A 13 12.07 -22.86 6.55
C VAL A 13 11.97 -23.26 5.07
N ASP A 14 13.06 -23.70 4.47
CA ASP A 14 13.12 -24.06 3.05
C ASP A 14 12.27 -25.28 2.72
N LYS A 15 12.29 -26.28 3.61
CA LYS A 15 11.43 -27.45 3.52
C LYS A 15 9.95 -27.02 3.57
N ALA A 16 9.56 -26.23 4.57
CA ALA A 16 8.18 -25.81 4.75
C ALA A 16 7.66 -24.94 3.59
N TYR A 17 8.49 -24.04 3.06
CA TYR A 17 8.18 -23.23 1.86
C TYR A 17 8.00 -24.10 0.62
N THR A 18 8.88 -25.08 0.42
CA THR A 18 8.85 -25.97 -0.74
C THR A 18 7.61 -26.86 -0.70
N GLU A 19 7.29 -27.43 0.46
CA GLU A 19 6.09 -28.23 0.69
C GLU A 19 4.82 -27.40 0.43
N THR A 20 4.73 -26.20 0.99
CA THR A 20 3.61 -25.28 0.79
C THR A 20 3.39 -24.97 -0.69
N ARG A 21 4.47 -24.61 -1.40
CA ARG A 21 4.42 -24.30 -2.83
C ARG A 21 3.98 -25.49 -3.67
N ASN A 22 4.48 -26.69 -3.36
CA ASN A 22 4.15 -27.90 -4.08
C ASN A 22 2.69 -28.30 -3.84
N LYS A 23 2.20 -28.21 -2.59
CA LYS A 23 0.78 -28.42 -2.24
C LYS A 23 -0.13 -27.44 -3.01
N LEU A 24 0.19 -26.15 -3.01
CA LEU A 24 -0.59 -25.14 -3.74
C LEU A 24 -0.63 -25.42 -5.25
N LYS A 25 0.52 -25.71 -5.87
CA LYS A 25 0.59 -26.10 -7.29
C LYS A 25 -0.24 -27.35 -7.58
N GLN A 26 -0.17 -28.35 -6.71
CA GLN A 26 -0.93 -29.58 -6.85
C GLN A 26 -2.44 -29.32 -6.74
N ARG A 27 -2.88 -28.46 -5.80
CA ARG A 27 -4.30 -28.10 -5.65
C ARG A 27 -4.82 -27.25 -6.79
N LEU A 28 -4.03 -26.32 -7.31
CA LEU A 28 -4.34 -25.56 -8.53
C LEU A 28 -4.52 -26.50 -9.73
N ARG A 29 -3.67 -27.53 -9.87
CA ARG A 29 -3.79 -28.54 -10.94
C ARG A 29 -4.94 -29.53 -10.75
N ARG A 30 -5.29 -29.85 -9.51
CA ARG A 30 -6.35 -30.82 -9.15
C ARG A 30 -7.70 -30.16 -8.86
N GLU A 31 -7.84 -28.87 -9.15
CA GLU A 31 -9.10 -28.13 -8.97
C GLU A 31 -9.63 -28.18 -7.52
N ALA A 32 -8.71 -28.29 -6.55
CA ALA A 32 -8.99 -28.47 -5.14
C ALA A 32 -8.59 -27.25 -4.30
N VAL A 33 -8.58 -26.06 -4.92
CA VAL A 33 -8.25 -24.75 -4.31
C VAL A 33 -9.28 -24.40 -3.25
N SER A 34 -8.83 -23.82 -2.13
CA SER A 34 -9.66 -23.39 -0.98
C SER A 34 -9.73 -21.87 -0.83
N SER A 35 -10.65 -21.37 0.00
CA SER A 35 -10.67 -19.94 0.37
C SER A 35 -9.37 -19.49 1.04
N SER A 36 -8.70 -20.38 1.79
CA SER A 36 -7.35 -20.17 2.34
C SER A 36 -6.30 -19.97 1.24
N ASP A 37 -6.36 -20.81 0.20
CA ASP A 37 -5.48 -20.68 -0.97
C ASP A 37 -5.66 -19.31 -1.64
N ALA A 38 -6.90 -18.79 -1.70
CA ALA A 38 -7.24 -17.46 -2.22
C ALA A 38 -6.58 -16.33 -1.40
N MET A 39 -6.76 -16.36 -0.07
CA MET A 39 -6.19 -15.40 0.86
C MET A 39 -4.67 -15.32 0.73
N ALA A 40 -4.02 -16.47 0.63
CA ALA A 40 -2.57 -16.53 0.53
C ALA A 40 -2.04 -16.33 -0.91
N PHE A 41 -2.89 -16.39 -1.95
CA PHE A 41 -2.44 -16.13 -3.33
C PHE A 41 -2.06 -14.65 -3.54
N PHE A 42 -2.90 -13.70 -3.11
CA PHE A 42 -2.59 -12.29 -3.28
C PHE A 42 -1.63 -11.74 -2.22
N LYS A 43 -1.51 -12.41 -1.07
CA LYS A 43 -0.53 -12.07 -0.02
C LYS A 43 0.83 -12.75 -0.21
N GLN A 44 1.02 -13.52 -1.27
CA GLN A 44 2.32 -14.12 -1.54
C GLN A 44 3.33 -13.06 -1.94
N PRO A 45 4.49 -13.01 -1.28
CA PRO A 45 5.52 -12.07 -1.68
C PRO A 45 6.04 -12.38 -3.08
N VAL A 46 6.40 -11.33 -3.81
CA VAL A 46 6.96 -11.41 -5.16
C VAL A 46 8.42 -10.96 -5.16
N ALA A 47 9.16 -11.33 -6.21
CA ALA A 47 10.52 -10.83 -6.49
C ALA A 47 11.43 -10.68 -5.24
N LEU A 48 11.89 -9.46 -4.95
CA LEU A 48 12.83 -9.17 -3.86
C LEU A 48 12.19 -9.31 -2.46
N SER A 49 10.88 -9.10 -2.33
CA SER A 49 10.15 -9.28 -1.07
C SER A 49 10.23 -10.72 -0.55
N ARG A 50 10.28 -11.70 -1.46
CA ARG A 50 10.47 -13.11 -1.07
C ARG A 50 11.79 -13.34 -0.35
N ASN A 51 12.85 -12.66 -0.77
CA ASN A 51 14.17 -12.80 -0.18
C ASN A 51 14.21 -12.13 1.21
N ALA A 52 13.64 -10.93 1.32
CA ALA A 52 13.51 -10.21 2.59
C ALA A 52 12.78 -11.03 3.65
N ILE A 53 11.62 -11.58 3.31
CA ILE A 53 10.80 -12.38 4.23
C ILE A 53 11.46 -13.70 4.58
N ARG A 54 12.06 -14.39 3.60
CA ARG A 54 12.78 -15.64 3.86
C ARG A 54 13.97 -15.42 4.80
N ALA A 55 14.69 -14.31 4.65
CA ALA A 55 15.76 -13.93 5.57
C ALA A 55 15.24 -13.66 6.99
N ALA A 56 14.10 -12.97 7.12
CA ALA A 56 13.45 -12.72 8.40
C ALA A 56 12.98 -14.03 9.07
N ASP A 57 12.36 -14.94 8.32
CA ASP A 57 11.95 -16.25 8.84
C ASP A 57 13.16 -17.11 9.24
N TYR A 58 14.27 -17.06 8.49
CA TYR A 58 15.52 -17.70 8.94
C TYR A 58 16.01 -17.12 10.26
N MET A 59 15.89 -15.80 10.45
CA MET A 59 16.27 -15.16 11.69
C MET A 59 15.38 -15.60 12.85
N ASP A 60 14.05 -15.47 12.71
CA ASP A 60 13.07 -15.82 13.75
C ASP A 60 13.25 -17.29 14.18
N VAL A 61 13.34 -18.22 13.22
CA VAL A 61 13.54 -19.65 13.50
C VAL A 61 14.91 -19.92 14.14
N THR A 62 15.95 -19.19 13.75
CA THR A 62 17.27 -19.29 14.39
C THR A 62 17.21 -18.84 15.85
N LEU A 63 16.58 -17.70 16.13
CA LEU A 63 16.43 -17.17 17.48
C LEU A 63 15.62 -18.12 18.37
N GLN A 64 14.60 -18.77 17.83
CA GLN A 64 13.84 -19.81 18.53
C GLN A 64 14.72 -21.02 18.88
N ILE A 65 15.49 -21.56 17.91
CA ILE A 65 16.42 -22.68 18.15
C ILE A 65 17.45 -22.33 19.21
N LEU A 66 18.03 -21.13 19.14
CA LEU A 66 19.00 -20.66 20.12
C LEU A 66 18.36 -20.50 21.50
N SER A 67 17.14 -19.98 21.56
CA SER A 67 16.39 -19.85 22.81
C SER A 67 16.19 -21.20 23.49
N GLU A 68 15.80 -22.22 22.73
CA GLU A 68 15.63 -23.58 23.26
C GLU A 68 16.94 -24.20 23.76
N LYS A 69 18.05 -23.94 23.08
CA LYS A 69 19.39 -24.43 23.47
C LYS A 69 19.93 -23.71 24.71
N LEU A 70 19.67 -22.42 24.85
CA LEU A 70 20.30 -21.56 25.86
C LEU A 70 19.43 -21.37 27.12
N LYS A 71 18.12 -21.58 27.05
CA LYS A 71 17.21 -21.36 28.21
C LYS A 71 17.60 -22.14 29.47
N TYR A 72 18.26 -23.28 29.34
CA TYR A 72 18.71 -24.10 30.48
C TYR A 72 20.07 -23.67 31.05
N ILE A 73 20.77 -22.77 30.38
CA ILE A 73 22.11 -22.29 30.76
C ILE A 73 22.01 -21.01 31.60
N TYR A 74 20.96 -20.22 31.42
CA TYR A 74 20.77 -18.92 32.09
C TYR A 74 19.73 -19.03 33.20
N PRO A 75 20.11 -18.94 34.49
CA PRO A 75 19.15 -18.91 35.59
C PRO A 75 18.48 -17.53 35.69
N GLY A 76 17.19 -17.43 35.34
CA GLY A 76 16.38 -16.21 35.47
C GLY A 76 15.53 -15.90 34.22
N PRO A 77 14.93 -14.70 34.14
CA PRO A 77 14.25 -14.23 32.94
C PRO A 77 15.20 -14.27 31.73
N PHE A 78 14.85 -15.05 30.72
CA PHE A 78 15.70 -15.35 29.58
C PHE A 78 15.14 -14.69 28.31
N ASN A 79 15.98 -13.92 27.62
CA ASN A 79 15.69 -13.36 26.31
C ASN A 79 16.93 -13.49 25.43
N ILE A 80 16.77 -14.18 24.31
CA ILE A 80 17.88 -14.47 23.41
C ILE A 80 18.56 -13.21 22.87
N SER A 81 17.81 -12.14 22.63
CA SER A 81 18.37 -10.89 22.11
C SER A 81 19.27 -10.17 23.11
N ASP A 82 19.10 -10.41 24.41
CA ASP A 82 19.90 -9.80 25.47
C ASP A 82 21.18 -10.60 25.75
N VAL A 83 21.16 -11.89 25.42
CA VAL A 83 22.28 -12.82 25.58
C VAL A 83 23.29 -12.72 24.44
N LEU A 84 22.83 -12.43 23.22
CA LEU A 84 23.71 -12.37 22.04
C LEU A 84 24.55 -11.09 22.03
N THR A 85 25.87 -11.23 21.86
CA THR A 85 26.78 -10.08 21.71
C THR A 85 26.54 -9.34 20.39
N ALA A 86 27.03 -8.10 20.29
CA ALA A 86 26.93 -7.31 19.05
C ALA A 86 27.56 -8.04 17.84
N GLU A 87 28.72 -8.68 18.04
CA GLU A 87 29.40 -9.47 17.02
C GLU A 87 28.57 -10.69 16.59
N GLN A 88 27.97 -11.41 17.56
CA GLN A 88 27.11 -12.56 17.27
C GLN A 88 25.86 -12.13 16.48
N LYS A 89 25.26 -10.98 16.81
CA LYS A 89 24.14 -10.40 16.05
C LYS A 89 24.56 -10.04 14.62
N GLU A 90 25.75 -9.49 14.42
CA GLU A 90 26.27 -9.21 13.08
C GLU A 90 26.50 -10.49 12.26
N ILE A 91 27.04 -11.53 12.88
CA ILE A 91 27.20 -12.86 12.25
C ILE A 91 25.84 -13.42 11.85
N LEU A 92 24.83 -13.36 12.74
CA LEU A 92 23.47 -13.79 12.42
C LEU A 92 22.88 -13.01 11.24
N ASN A 93 23.04 -11.68 11.20
CA ASN A 93 22.58 -10.85 10.09
C ASN A 93 23.18 -11.29 8.75
N LYS A 94 24.48 -11.58 8.72
CA LYS A 94 25.18 -12.06 7.52
C LYS A 94 24.70 -13.46 7.12
N LEU A 95 24.62 -14.39 8.08
CA LEU A 95 24.27 -15.78 7.80
C LEU A 95 22.82 -15.96 7.37
N THR A 96 21.88 -15.20 7.92
CA THR A 96 20.45 -15.26 7.58
C THR A 96 20.10 -14.46 6.32
N GLY A 97 20.95 -13.51 5.91
CA GLY A 97 20.68 -12.61 4.80
C GLY A 97 19.98 -11.31 5.22
N CYS A 98 19.75 -11.08 6.51
CA CYS A 98 19.18 -9.84 7.05
C CYS A 98 20.10 -8.61 6.93
N ALA A 99 21.37 -8.79 6.57
CA ALA A 99 22.35 -7.72 6.40
C ALA A 99 21.89 -6.59 5.44
N TYR A 100 21.02 -6.89 4.47
CA TYR A 100 20.54 -5.91 3.48
C TYR A 100 19.90 -4.65 4.09
N GLN A 101 19.32 -4.77 5.28
CA GLN A 101 18.68 -3.66 6.00
C GLN A 101 19.70 -2.68 6.61
N PHE A 102 20.93 -3.12 6.83
CA PHE A 102 21.98 -2.37 7.50
C PHE A 102 23.08 -1.89 6.55
N LEU A 103 23.01 -2.26 5.26
CA LEU A 103 23.98 -1.80 4.27
C LEU A 103 23.84 -0.29 4.05
N PRO A 104 24.93 0.49 4.12
CA PRO A 104 24.91 1.91 3.81
C PRO A 104 24.31 2.14 2.42
N LYS A 105 23.35 3.07 2.35
CA LYS A 105 22.68 3.44 1.09
C LYS A 105 23.22 4.78 0.63
N VAL A 106 23.90 4.78 -0.53
CA VAL A 106 24.40 6.01 -1.15
C VAL A 106 23.32 6.56 -2.08
N CYS A 107 22.78 7.72 -1.71
CA CYS A 107 21.75 8.39 -2.49
C CYS A 107 22.37 9.38 -3.46
N ARG A 108 22.02 9.26 -4.75
CA ARG A 108 22.35 10.26 -5.77
C ARG A 108 21.19 11.24 -5.92
N PRO A 109 21.44 12.54 -6.11
CA PRO A 109 20.39 13.48 -6.47
C PRO A 109 19.66 13.00 -7.73
N SER A 110 18.33 12.92 -7.66
CA SER A 110 17.48 12.47 -8.76
C SER A 110 16.17 13.25 -8.77
N LEU A 111 15.71 13.62 -9.96
CA LEU A 111 14.40 14.23 -10.17
C LEU A 111 13.24 13.22 -10.04
N TYR A 112 13.56 11.93 -10.04
CA TYR A 112 12.58 10.85 -10.00
C TYR A 112 12.76 9.98 -8.74
N ARG A 113 11.63 9.52 -8.22
CA ARG A 113 11.57 8.53 -7.15
C ARG A 113 12.25 7.23 -7.60
N THR A 114 12.94 6.58 -6.68
CA THR A 114 13.28 5.15 -6.83
C THR A 114 11.98 4.32 -6.85
N ILE A 115 12.04 3.10 -7.37
CA ILE A 115 10.86 2.20 -7.42
C ILE A 115 10.51 1.68 -6.02
N ASN A 116 11.52 1.44 -5.18
CA ASN A 116 11.35 0.90 -3.82
C ASN A 116 11.22 1.99 -2.75
N GLY A 117 11.14 3.27 -3.11
CA GLY A 117 10.98 4.38 -2.17
C GLY A 117 12.25 4.77 -1.41
N GLU A 118 13.38 4.09 -1.61
CA GLU A 118 14.66 4.48 -1.02
C GLU A 118 15.09 5.88 -1.49
N CYS A 119 15.90 6.56 -0.68
CA CYS A 119 16.48 7.87 -0.98
C CYS A 119 15.52 9.05 -1.10
N ASN A 120 14.24 8.87 -0.73
CA ASN A 120 13.32 9.99 -0.52
C ASN A 120 13.82 10.88 0.63
N ASN A 121 14.04 10.27 1.81
CA ASN A 121 14.67 10.95 2.93
C ASN A 121 16.21 10.83 2.83
N ARG A 122 16.88 11.96 2.60
CA ARG A 122 18.35 11.98 2.43
C ARG A 122 19.15 11.70 3.71
N LYS A 123 18.56 11.91 4.89
CA LYS A 123 19.21 11.59 6.18
C LYS A 123 19.09 10.12 6.53
N ASN A 124 17.92 9.54 6.25
CA ASN A 124 17.66 8.12 6.46
C ASN A 124 17.04 7.50 5.19
N PRO A 125 17.89 7.01 4.26
CA PRO A 125 17.46 6.54 2.95
C PRO A 125 16.42 5.43 2.92
N ILE A 126 16.22 4.70 4.02
CA ILE A 126 15.26 3.58 4.08
C ILE A 126 13.89 4.00 4.63
N LEU A 127 13.71 5.25 5.09
CA LEU A 127 12.40 5.71 5.56
C LEU A 127 11.38 5.68 4.41
N GLY A 128 10.27 5.00 4.65
CA GLY A 128 9.17 4.81 3.69
C GLY A 128 9.49 3.84 2.54
N ALA A 129 10.66 3.20 2.53
CA ALA A 129 11.02 2.24 1.51
C ALA A 129 10.27 0.90 1.69
N SER A 130 10.07 0.18 0.58
CA SER A 130 9.48 -1.15 0.59
C SER A 130 10.37 -2.18 1.28
N ASN A 131 9.76 -3.25 1.78
CA ASN A 131 10.41 -4.34 2.52
C ASN A 131 11.08 -3.87 3.84
N THR A 132 10.45 -2.90 4.49
CA THR A 132 10.83 -2.37 5.81
C THR A 132 9.70 -2.55 6.82
N GLY A 133 10.01 -2.41 8.11
CA GLY A 133 9.02 -2.59 9.18
C GLY A 133 8.09 -1.39 9.29
N TYR A 134 6.82 -1.65 9.61
CA TYR A 134 5.86 -0.59 9.91
C TYR A 134 6.35 0.31 11.06
N LYS A 135 5.90 1.57 11.05
CA LYS A 135 6.08 2.46 12.21
C LYS A 135 5.20 1.98 13.36
N ARG A 136 5.80 1.84 14.56
CA ARG A 136 5.06 1.74 15.82
C ARG A 136 4.83 3.15 16.37
N ILE A 137 3.57 3.58 16.42
CA ILE A 137 3.18 4.81 17.12
C ILE A 137 3.16 4.58 18.63
N LEU A 138 2.60 3.44 19.04
CA LEU A 138 2.64 2.93 20.41
C LEU A 138 3.42 1.62 20.44
N PRO A 139 4.04 1.26 21.58
CA PRO A 139 4.65 -0.06 21.76
C PRO A 139 3.66 -1.20 21.48
N PRO A 140 4.12 -2.33 20.92
CA PRO A 140 3.25 -3.49 20.70
C PRO A 140 2.83 -4.13 22.04
N GLU A 141 1.61 -4.65 22.07
CA GLU A 141 1.07 -5.45 23.18
C GLU A 141 0.91 -6.91 22.73
N TYR A 142 1.93 -7.73 23.00
CA TYR A 142 1.88 -9.18 22.86
C TYR A 142 1.65 -9.84 24.22
N GLU A 143 1.06 -11.03 24.22
CA GLU A 143 0.69 -11.81 25.41
C GLU A 143 1.91 -12.23 26.26
N ASP A 144 3.02 -12.54 25.58
CA ASP A 144 4.34 -12.84 26.16
C ASP A 144 5.27 -11.61 26.18
N GLY A 145 4.76 -10.44 25.78
CA GLY A 145 5.55 -9.21 25.61
C GLY A 145 6.53 -9.24 24.43
N ILE A 146 6.52 -10.28 23.59
CA ILE A 146 7.51 -10.48 22.52
C ILE A 146 6.84 -10.70 21.15
N SER A 147 6.03 -11.75 21.03
CA SER A 147 5.51 -12.18 19.73
C SER A 147 4.19 -12.96 19.78
N LEU A 148 3.77 -13.50 20.92
CA LEU A 148 2.50 -14.24 21.00
C LEU A 148 1.33 -13.26 20.94
N PRO A 149 0.43 -13.36 19.94
CA PRO A 149 -0.73 -12.50 19.82
C PRO A 149 -1.59 -12.53 21.09
N ARG A 150 -2.27 -11.42 21.40
CA ARG A 150 -3.26 -11.43 22.50
C ARG A 150 -4.39 -12.41 22.19
N GLY A 151 -4.73 -13.26 23.15
CA GLY A 151 -5.74 -14.30 22.99
C GLY A 151 -5.19 -15.58 22.34
N TRP A 152 -3.87 -15.74 22.32
CA TRP A 152 -3.21 -16.99 21.93
C TRP A 152 -3.48 -18.07 22.97
N THR A 153 -3.41 -17.74 24.26
CA THR A 153 -3.79 -18.66 25.36
C THR A 153 -5.20 -18.32 25.83
N GLU A 154 -6.17 -19.22 25.61
CA GLU A 154 -7.58 -18.94 25.93
C GLU A 154 -7.84 -18.69 27.42
N SER A 155 -7.03 -19.28 28.31
CA SER A 155 -7.13 -19.09 29.75
C SER A 155 -6.49 -17.79 30.24
N GLN A 156 -5.65 -17.13 29.43
CA GLN A 156 -4.98 -15.90 29.83
C GLN A 156 -5.95 -14.72 29.74
N LYS A 157 -6.10 -14.03 30.87
CA LYS A 157 -6.90 -12.82 30.98
C LYS A 157 -6.04 -11.61 30.60
N ILE A 158 -6.60 -10.71 29.79
CA ILE A 158 -6.03 -9.42 29.45
C ILE A 158 -6.81 -8.36 30.23
N ASN A 159 -6.13 -7.51 31.00
CA ASN A 159 -6.75 -6.52 31.87
C ASN A 159 -7.85 -7.10 32.80
N GLY A 160 -7.65 -8.34 33.28
CA GLY A 160 -8.58 -9.02 34.19
C GLY A 160 -9.74 -9.78 33.52
N PHE A 161 -9.87 -9.74 32.19
CA PHE A 161 -10.96 -10.40 31.44
C PHE A 161 -10.43 -11.30 30.31
N PRO A 162 -11.11 -12.41 29.98
CA PRO A 162 -10.81 -13.15 28.75
C PRO A 162 -11.15 -12.29 27.53
N LEU A 163 -10.36 -12.39 26.46
CA LEU A 163 -10.72 -11.75 25.20
C LEU A 163 -11.81 -12.56 24.48
N PRO A 164 -12.84 -11.91 23.91
CA PRO A 164 -13.88 -12.62 23.16
C PRO A 164 -13.30 -13.21 21.87
N LYS A 165 -13.91 -14.29 21.38
CA LYS A 165 -13.54 -14.86 20.07
C LYS A 165 -13.83 -13.81 18.99
N ALA A 166 -12.91 -13.59 18.05
CA ALA A 166 -13.11 -12.58 17.00
C ALA A 166 -14.41 -12.81 16.19
N ARG A 167 -14.76 -14.07 15.94
CA ARG A 167 -16.00 -14.47 15.28
C ARG A 167 -17.26 -14.19 16.11
N GLU A 168 -17.16 -14.28 17.43
CA GLU A 168 -18.26 -13.94 18.33
C GLU A 168 -18.57 -12.44 18.30
N VAL A 169 -17.53 -11.59 18.33
CA VAL A 169 -17.70 -10.14 18.15
C VAL A 169 -18.35 -9.82 16.79
N SER A 170 -17.93 -10.52 15.73
CA SER A 170 -18.55 -10.40 14.40
C SER A 170 -20.04 -10.79 14.41
N ASN A 171 -20.41 -11.88 15.09
CA ASN A 171 -21.79 -12.35 15.17
C ASN A 171 -22.70 -11.41 15.98
N GLU A 172 -22.20 -10.85 17.09
CA GLU A 172 -23.02 -10.10 18.06
C GLU A 172 -23.07 -8.58 17.80
N ILE A 173 -22.02 -8.03 17.19
CA ILE A 173 -21.85 -6.58 16.95
C ILE A 173 -21.98 -6.22 15.47
N VAL A 174 -21.31 -6.96 14.58
CA VAL A 174 -21.13 -6.55 13.17
C VAL A 174 -22.32 -6.95 12.29
N ARG A 175 -22.90 -8.12 12.56
CA ARG A 175 -23.95 -8.76 11.77
C ARG A 175 -25.23 -7.91 11.69
N TYR A 176 -25.82 -7.88 10.50
CA TYR A 176 -27.16 -7.36 10.25
C TYR A 176 -27.83 -8.10 9.07
N THR A 177 -29.11 -7.82 8.81
CA THR A 177 -29.84 -8.40 7.65
C THR A 177 -29.72 -7.52 6.41
N THR A 178 -29.23 -8.07 5.30
CA THR A 178 -28.98 -7.33 4.04
C THR A 178 -30.20 -6.56 3.50
N ASN A 179 -31.43 -7.06 3.69
CA ASN A 179 -32.65 -6.37 3.25
C ASN A 179 -32.89 -5.01 3.93
N SER A 180 -32.20 -4.74 5.04
CA SER A 180 -32.28 -3.47 5.78
C SER A 180 -31.12 -2.51 5.48
N LEU A 181 -30.24 -2.85 4.51
CA LEU A 181 -29.04 -2.09 4.20
C LEU A 181 -29.36 -0.62 3.94
N VAL A 182 -28.64 0.27 4.63
CA VAL A 182 -28.69 1.71 4.37
C VAL A 182 -27.54 2.11 3.46
N VAL A 183 -27.91 2.71 2.32
CA VAL A 183 -26.95 3.28 1.36
C VAL A 183 -26.53 4.68 1.80
N ASP A 184 -25.35 5.08 1.34
CA ASP A 184 -24.81 6.40 1.55
C ASP A 184 -25.29 7.36 0.45
N THR A 185 -26.22 8.25 0.78
CA THR A 185 -26.78 9.18 -0.21
C THR A 185 -25.78 10.22 -0.70
N ASP A 186 -24.68 10.46 0.03
CA ASP A 186 -23.72 11.50 -0.31
C ASP A 186 -22.38 10.95 -0.81
N ARG A 187 -22.23 9.62 -0.91
CA ARG A 187 -21.02 8.97 -1.46
C ARG A 187 -21.39 7.94 -2.51
N SER A 188 -20.75 8.02 -3.66
CA SER A 188 -20.82 6.97 -4.67
C SER A 188 -19.97 5.76 -4.27
N LEU A 189 -20.12 4.66 -5.00
CA LEU A 189 -19.21 3.51 -4.89
C LEU A 189 -17.77 3.84 -5.29
N MET A 190 -17.53 4.87 -6.10
CA MET A 190 -16.17 5.33 -6.40
C MET A 190 -15.42 5.79 -5.15
N PHE A 191 -16.13 6.32 -4.15
CA PHE A 191 -15.52 6.72 -2.87
C PHE A 191 -14.91 5.52 -2.13
N MET A 192 -15.65 4.41 -2.06
CA MET A 192 -15.16 3.15 -1.49
C MET A 192 -14.00 2.59 -2.32
N GLN A 193 -14.16 2.56 -3.64
CA GLN A 193 -13.17 1.95 -4.53
C GLN A 193 -11.83 2.68 -4.53
N TRP A 194 -11.85 4.02 -4.46
CA TRP A 194 -10.63 4.82 -4.34
C TRP A 194 -9.89 4.54 -3.04
N GLY A 195 -10.62 4.40 -1.92
CA GLY A 195 -10.01 4.03 -0.64
C GLY A 195 -9.23 2.72 -0.72
N GLN A 196 -9.80 1.68 -1.34
CA GLN A 196 -9.08 0.42 -1.54
C GLN A 196 -7.90 0.55 -2.51
N PHE A 197 -8.08 1.25 -3.63
CA PHE A 197 -7.00 1.45 -4.61
C PHE A 197 -5.81 2.23 -4.02
N LEU A 198 -6.09 3.12 -3.07
CA LEU A 198 -5.10 3.91 -2.33
C LEU A 198 -4.41 3.10 -1.21
N ASP A 199 -5.16 2.30 -0.43
CA ASP A 199 -4.59 1.35 0.56
C ASP A 199 -3.52 0.47 -0.09
N HIS A 200 -3.81 0.02 -1.31
CA HIS A 200 -2.92 -0.84 -2.08
C HIS A 200 -1.70 -0.12 -2.66
N ASP A 201 -1.60 1.20 -2.56
CA ASP A 201 -0.38 1.98 -2.85
C ASP A 201 0.58 1.97 -1.65
N THR A 202 0.04 2.02 -0.43
CA THR A 202 0.81 2.38 0.76
C THR A 202 1.19 1.18 1.63
N ASP A 203 0.36 0.13 1.68
CA ASP A 203 0.67 -1.01 2.53
C ASP A 203 0.21 -2.38 2.04
N LEU A 204 1.08 -3.36 2.32
CA LEU A 204 0.80 -4.78 2.22
C LEU A 204 1.62 -5.52 3.27
N SER A 205 0.93 -6.11 4.25
CA SER A 205 1.52 -7.12 5.14
C SER A 205 1.26 -8.51 4.54
N PRO A 206 2.24 -9.13 3.87
CA PRO A 206 2.07 -10.50 3.39
C PRO A 206 1.95 -11.47 4.55
N ASP A 207 1.33 -12.62 4.31
CA ASP A 207 1.38 -13.74 5.25
C ASP A 207 2.76 -14.41 5.16
N THR A 208 3.23 -15.04 6.25
CA THR A 208 4.42 -15.91 6.17
C THR A 208 4.20 -16.96 5.05
N PRO A 209 5.15 -17.12 4.10
CA PRO A 209 4.98 -18.03 2.96
C PRO A 209 4.80 -19.50 3.34
N SER A 210 5.18 -19.90 4.56
CA SER A 210 4.91 -21.24 5.08
C SER A 210 3.46 -21.37 5.53
N ARG A 211 2.80 -22.45 5.08
CA ARG A 211 1.47 -22.86 5.59
C ARG A 211 1.51 -24.07 6.52
N SER A 212 2.72 -24.56 6.81
CA SER A 212 2.98 -25.55 7.84
C SER A 212 3.77 -24.91 8.98
N ALA A 213 3.50 -25.33 10.21
CA ALA A 213 4.34 -24.96 11.34
C ALA A 213 5.78 -25.48 11.14
N PHE A 214 6.77 -24.62 11.38
CA PHE A 214 8.17 -24.93 11.08
C PHE A 214 8.74 -26.06 11.94
N PHE A 215 8.26 -26.21 13.17
CA PHE A 215 8.74 -27.21 14.14
C PHE A 215 7.78 -28.38 14.36
N GLU A 216 6.47 -28.14 14.26
CA GLU A 216 5.43 -29.12 14.64
C GLU A 216 4.78 -29.84 13.46
N GLY A 217 5.04 -29.41 12.21
CA GLY A 217 4.45 -30.01 11.01
C GLY A 217 2.94 -29.80 10.86
N VAL A 218 2.32 -29.01 11.75
CA VAL A 218 0.90 -28.63 11.71
C VAL A 218 0.58 -27.89 10.40
N ASP A 219 -0.34 -28.42 9.60
CA ASP A 219 -0.85 -27.75 8.41
C ASP A 219 -2.01 -26.83 8.82
N CYS A 220 -1.80 -25.51 8.77
CA CYS A 220 -2.76 -24.51 9.25
C CYS A 220 -4.07 -24.48 8.45
N GLU A 221 -4.11 -25.14 7.30
CA GLU A 221 -5.31 -25.18 6.45
C GLU A 221 -6.25 -26.30 6.83
N THR A 222 -5.73 -27.37 7.41
CA THR A 222 -6.50 -28.55 7.80
C THR A 222 -6.57 -28.72 9.32
N SER A 223 -5.76 -27.97 10.05
CA SER A 223 -5.71 -28.00 11.51
C SER A 223 -6.17 -26.69 12.11
N CYS A 224 -6.90 -26.80 13.22
CA CYS A 224 -7.27 -25.67 14.07
C CYS A 224 -6.32 -25.48 15.26
N ALA A 225 -5.17 -26.16 15.24
CA ALA A 225 -4.13 -25.97 16.25
C ALA A 225 -3.47 -24.58 16.13
N ARG A 226 -3.18 -23.98 17.28
CA ARG A 226 -2.39 -22.75 17.38
C ARG A 226 -0.92 -23.13 17.47
N ALA A 227 -0.21 -23.00 16.35
CA ALA A 227 1.19 -23.32 16.21
C ALA A 227 1.78 -22.39 15.15
N HIS A 228 2.88 -21.68 15.42
CA HIS A 228 3.40 -20.71 14.45
C HIS A 228 3.68 -21.37 13.08
N PRO A 229 3.12 -20.88 11.95
CA PRO A 229 2.43 -19.60 11.73
C PRO A 229 0.88 -19.62 11.76
N CYS A 230 0.25 -20.69 12.21
CA CYS A 230 -1.20 -20.84 12.37
C CYS A 230 -1.74 -20.04 13.57
N PHE A 231 -2.70 -19.14 13.33
CA PHE A 231 -3.46 -18.45 14.38
C PHE A 231 -4.96 -18.45 14.08
N PRO A 232 -5.60 -19.63 14.01
CA PRO A 232 -6.97 -19.78 13.53
C PRO A 232 -8.00 -19.09 14.44
N LEU A 233 -9.12 -18.69 13.85
CA LEU A 233 -10.24 -18.12 14.59
C LEU A 233 -11.15 -19.25 15.10
N SER A 234 -11.27 -19.36 16.42
CA SER A 234 -12.16 -20.32 17.08
C SER A 234 -13.63 -19.98 16.84
N ILE A 235 -14.48 -21.01 16.72
CA ILE A 235 -15.92 -20.87 16.49
C ILE A 235 -16.67 -20.77 17.83
N PRO A 236 -17.63 -19.84 18.00
CA PRO A 236 -18.46 -19.74 19.21
C PRO A 236 -19.58 -20.80 19.26
N LEU A 237 -20.12 -21.06 20.46
CA LEU A 237 -21.07 -22.16 20.73
C LEU A 237 -22.33 -22.09 19.83
N ASN A 238 -22.80 -20.87 19.53
CA ASN A 238 -24.04 -20.60 18.80
C ASN A 238 -23.80 -19.93 17.43
N ASP A 239 -22.70 -20.25 16.75
CA ASP A 239 -22.41 -19.63 15.44
C ASP A 239 -23.57 -19.86 14.44
N PRO A 240 -24.04 -18.81 13.75
CA PRO A 240 -25.17 -18.92 12.85
C PRO A 240 -24.87 -19.79 11.63
N ARG A 241 -23.60 -19.91 11.22
CA ARG A 241 -23.18 -20.63 10.01
C ARG A 241 -22.41 -21.90 10.31
N ILE A 242 -21.40 -21.85 11.17
CA ILE A 242 -20.47 -22.97 11.40
C ILE A 242 -20.91 -23.74 12.65
N LYS A 243 -21.63 -24.85 12.45
CA LYS A 243 -22.24 -25.61 13.57
C LYS A 243 -21.25 -26.49 14.33
N ASN A 244 -20.17 -26.93 13.69
CA ASN A 244 -19.13 -27.71 14.35
C ASN A 244 -18.14 -26.77 15.06
N GLN A 245 -18.11 -26.81 16.39
CA GLN A 245 -17.24 -25.97 17.21
C GLN A 245 -15.77 -26.40 17.20
N SER A 246 -15.49 -27.63 16.77
CA SER A 246 -14.13 -28.11 16.55
C SER A 246 -13.55 -27.61 15.21
N ASP A 247 -14.37 -26.99 14.36
CA ASP A 247 -13.93 -26.31 13.13
C ASP A 247 -13.37 -24.92 13.47
N CYS A 248 -12.73 -24.28 12.50
CA CYS A 248 -12.18 -22.94 12.64
C CYS A 248 -12.09 -22.21 11.29
N ILE A 249 -11.85 -20.90 11.34
CA ILE A 249 -11.46 -20.13 10.16
C ILE A 249 -9.93 -19.99 10.15
N PRO A 250 -9.22 -20.58 9.17
CA PRO A 250 -7.77 -20.42 9.03
C PRO A 250 -7.32 -18.96 8.96
N LEU A 251 -6.24 -18.64 9.66
CA LEU A 251 -5.50 -17.39 9.55
C LEU A 251 -4.01 -17.69 9.76
N PHE A 252 -3.19 -17.13 8.87
CA PHE A 252 -1.74 -17.22 8.95
C PHE A 252 -1.18 -15.91 9.47
N ARG A 253 -0.20 -15.99 10.36
CA ARG A 253 0.51 -14.81 10.87
C ARG A 253 1.22 -14.05 9.76
N SER A 254 1.27 -12.72 9.88
CA SER A 254 1.95 -11.86 8.90
C SER A 254 3.45 -12.03 8.99
N ALA A 255 4.12 -11.90 7.85
CA ALA A 255 5.56 -12.06 7.74
C ALA A 255 6.31 -11.00 8.60
N PRO A 256 7.40 -11.40 9.27
CA PRO A 256 8.19 -10.49 10.09
C PRO A 256 9.20 -9.69 9.25
N VAL A 257 9.76 -8.63 9.82
CA VAL A 257 11.06 -8.09 9.41
C VAL A 257 12.19 -8.68 10.25
N CYS A 258 13.40 -8.67 9.70
CA CYS A 258 14.59 -8.92 10.51
C CYS A 258 14.69 -7.87 11.64
N ASN A 259 14.58 -8.30 12.90
CA ASN A 259 14.73 -7.43 14.06
C ASN A 259 15.69 -8.09 15.07
N LEU A 260 16.94 -7.65 15.08
CA LEU A 260 17.94 -8.10 16.06
C LEU A 260 18.20 -7.08 17.17
N VAL A 261 17.63 -5.87 17.03
CA VAL A 261 17.79 -4.80 18.02
C VAL A 261 16.90 -5.05 19.21
N THR A 262 15.66 -5.48 18.96
CA THR A 262 14.70 -5.84 20.00
C THR A 262 14.14 -7.23 19.73
N PRO A 263 13.74 -8.00 20.75
CA PRO A 263 13.09 -9.31 20.56
C PRO A 263 11.67 -9.18 19.96
N LEU A 264 11.13 -7.96 19.87
CA LEU A 264 9.74 -7.70 19.52
C LEU A 264 9.45 -8.05 18.05
N ARG A 265 8.37 -8.80 17.82
CA ARG A 265 7.92 -9.11 16.47
C ARG A 265 7.36 -7.88 15.78
N GLU A 266 7.95 -7.52 14.65
CA GLU A 266 7.48 -6.45 13.77
C GLU A 266 7.13 -6.98 12.39
N GLN A 267 5.97 -6.56 11.87
CA GLN A 267 5.49 -6.95 10.55
C GLN A 267 6.13 -6.11 9.45
N ILE A 268 6.36 -6.73 8.30
CA ILE A 268 6.92 -6.08 7.11
C ILE A 268 5.84 -5.39 6.28
N ASN A 269 6.14 -4.19 5.78
CA ASN A 269 5.46 -3.60 4.65
C ASN A 269 6.25 -3.91 3.37
N VAL A 270 5.67 -4.61 2.40
CA VAL A 270 6.34 -4.89 1.12
C VAL A 270 6.11 -3.82 0.06
N LEU A 271 5.35 -2.76 0.38
CA LEU A 271 5.13 -1.61 -0.50
C LEU A 271 5.89 -0.37 -0.02
N THR A 272 6.02 0.62 -0.92
CA THR A 272 6.45 1.97 -0.53
C THR A 272 5.38 2.59 0.38
N SER A 273 5.77 3.45 1.32
CA SER A 273 4.80 4.13 2.22
C SER A 273 4.22 5.41 1.64
N TYR A 274 4.65 5.80 0.46
CA TYR A 274 4.27 7.04 -0.21
C TYR A 274 3.02 6.84 -1.06
N VAL A 275 2.28 7.91 -1.32
CA VAL A 275 1.28 7.91 -2.39
C VAL A 275 2.03 8.20 -3.69
N ASP A 276 2.52 7.17 -4.36
CA ASP A 276 3.42 7.30 -5.52
C ASP A 276 3.05 6.44 -6.72
N GLY A 277 1.92 5.74 -6.67
CA GLY A 277 1.46 4.89 -7.76
C GLY A 277 2.11 3.51 -7.76
N SER A 278 2.64 3.03 -6.63
CA SER A 278 3.30 1.72 -6.53
C SER A 278 2.36 0.57 -6.91
N GLN A 279 1.05 0.73 -6.72
CA GLN A 279 0.04 -0.24 -7.19
C GLN A 279 -0.07 -0.31 -8.73
N VAL A 280 0.43 0.70 -9.44
CA VAL A 280 0.57 0.72 -10.91
C VAL A 280 1.97 0.26 -11.33
N TYR A 281 3.02 0.75 -10.65
CA TYR A 281 4.41 0.63 -11.11
C TYR A 281 5.23 -0.47 -10.44
N GLY A 282 4.75 -1.05 -9.33
CA GLY A 282 5.48 -1.98 -8.49
C GLY A 282 6.32 -1.28 -7.42
N SER A 283 6.67 -2.04 -6.38
CA SER A 283 7.49 -1.58 -5.24
C SER A 283 8.91 -2.16 -5.22
N ASP A 284 9.31 -2.85 -6.28
CA ASP A 284 10.69 -3.29 -6.51
C ASP A 284 11.05 -3.24 -8.00
N SER A 285 12.34 -3.07 -8.30
CA SER A 285 12.82 -2.83 -9.67
C SER A 285 12.58 -4.00 -10.62
N VAL A 286 12.55 -5.24 -10.12
CA VAL A 286 12.31 -6.43 -10.95
C VAL A 286 10.85 -6.48 -11.39
N ALA A 287 9.91 -6.24 -10.46
CA ALA A 287 8.50 -6.12 -10.77
C ALA A 287 8.22 -4.96 -11.74
N ALA A 288 8.77 -3.77 -11.46
CA ALA A 288 8.59 -2.59 -12.29
C ALA A 288 9.09 -2.77 -13.72
N THR A 289 10.25 -3.42 -13.89
CA THR A 289 10.81 -3.72 -15.22
C THR A 289 9.88 -4.65 -16.02
N LYS A 290 9.30 -5.66 -15.37
CA LYS A 290 8.36 -6.61 -16.02
C LYS A 290 7.06 -5.94 -16.47
N LEU A 291 6.65 -4.87 -15.81
CA LEU A 291 5.43 -4.13 -16.13
C LEU A 291 5.60 -3.14 -17.30
N ARG A 292 6.83 -2.89 -17.73
CA ARG A 292 7.15 -1.95 -18.82
C ARG A 292 7.14 -2.64 -20.17
N ASN A 293 6.73 -1.89 -21.20
CA ASN A 293 6.94 -2.28 -22.57
C ASN A 293 8.32 -1.82 -23.03
N LEU A 294 9.29 -2.74 -22.98
CA LEU A 294 10.69 -2.47 -23.36
C LEU A 294 11.00 -2.81 -24.82
N THR A 295 10.00 -3.17 -25.63
CA THR A 295 10.22 -3.51 -27.06
C THR A 295 10.31 -2.29 -27.97
N ASN A 296 10.04 -1.09 -27.43
CA ASN A 296 10.11 0.18 -28.13
C ASN A 296 10.57 1.29 -27.16
N ASN A 297 10.82 2.48 -27.71
CA ASN A 297 11.33 3.63 -26.96
C ASN A 297 10.22 4.63 -26.55
N LEU A 298 8.98 4.19 -26.39
CA LEU A 298 7.83 5.06 -26.12
C LEU A 298 7.51 5.22 -24.62
N GLY A 299 8.26 4.55 -23.74
CA GLY A 299 8.10 4.65 -22.29
C GLY A 299 6.77 4.10 -21.75
N LEU A 300 6.15 3.16 -22.46
CA LEU A 300 4.82 2.61 -22.14
C LEU A 300 4.87 1.49 -21.09
N LEU A 301 3.74 1.25 -20.44
CA LEU A 301 3.47 0.01 -19.70
C LEU A 301 3.03 -1.11 -20.66
N ALA A 302 3.37 -2.35 -20.31
CA ALA A 302 2.99 -3.55 -21.03
C ALA A 302 1.47 -3.77 -20.97
N ILE A 303 0.90 -4.24 -22.07
CA ILE A 303 -0.55 -4.46 -22.22
C ILE A 303 -0.86 -5.91 -22.55
N ASN A 304 -2.12 -6.31 -22.35
CA ASN A 304 -2.60 -7.61 -22.78
C ASN A 304 -2.47 -7.77 -24.30
N GLN A 305 -1.86 -8.88 -24.74
CA GLN A 305 -1.68 -9.19 -26.16
C GLN A 305 -2.82 -10.06 -26.73
N LYS A 306 -3.66 -10.63 -25.87
CA LYS A 306 -4.71 -11.59 -26.27
C LYS A 306 -6.10 -10.97 -26.33
N TYR A 307 -6.40 -10.06 -25.41
CA TYR A 307 -7.72 -9.45 -25.30
C TYR A 307 -7.63 -7.93 -25.26
N THR A 308 -8.65 -7.28 -25.83
CA THR A 308 -8.86 -5.85 -25.74
C THR A 308 -10.28 -5.57 -25.27
N ASP A 309 -10.49 -4.37 -24.75
CA ASP A 309 -11.78 -3.84 -24.31
C ASP A 309 -12.27 -2.83 -25.34
N ASN A 310 -13.01 -3.29 -26.36
CA ASN A 310 -13.46 -2.44 -27.47
C ASN A 310 -12.29 -1.65 -28.12
N GLY A 311 -11.16 -2.32 -28.35
CA GLY A 311 -9.94 -1.72 -28.90
C GLY A 311 -9.04 -1.01 -27.88
N ARG A 312 -9.47 -0.86 -26.62
CA ARG A 312 -8.63 -0.31 -25.52
C ARG A 312 -7.85 -1.42 -24.80
N PRO A 313 -6.67 -1.12 -24.24
CA PRO A 313 -5.84 -2.15 -23.63
C PRO A 313 -6.39 -2.63 -22.29
N PHE A 314 -6.22 -3.92 -22.02
CA PHE A 314 -6.27 -4.51 -20.68
C PHE A 314 -4.87 -4.61 -20.07
N LEU A 315 -4.83 -4.81 -18.75
CA LEU A 315 -3.62 -5.24 -18.05
C LEU A 315 -3.08 -6.57 -18.63
N PRO A 316 -1.76 -6.79 -18.61
CA PRO A 316 -1.19 -8.09 -18.98
C PRO A 316 -1.63 -9.18 -18.00
N PHE A 317 -1.55 -10.46 -18.39
CA PHE A 317 -1.79 -11.57 -17.46
C PHE A 317 -0.52 -11.93 -16.67
N SER A 318 -0.69 -12.54 -15.49
CA SER A 318 0.41 -12.90 -14.58
C SER A 318 1.41 -13.95 -15.14
N GLY A 319 1.04 -14.63 -16.25
CA GLY A 319 1.89 -15.55 -17.00
C GLY A 319 1.89 -17.01 -16.51
N ASN A 320 1.11 -17.33 -15.47
CA ASN A 320 0.96 -18.69 -14.96
C ASN A 320 -0.27 -19.37 -15.59
N ASN A 321 -0.09 -20.49 -16.29
CA ASN A 321 -1.18 -21.24 -16.95
C ASN A 321 -2.21 -21.85 -15.96
N ALA A 322 -1.92 -21.88 -14.66
CA ALA A 322 -2.85 -22.26 -13.61
C ALA A 322 -2.72 -21.26 -12.45
N ASP A 323 -3.67 -20.34 -12.33
CA ASP A 323 -3.72 -19.35 -11.26
C ASP A 323 -5.12 -19.30 -10.61
N MET A 324 -5.27 -18.49 -9.56
CA MET A 324 -6.52 -18.43 -8.78
C MET A 324 -7.73 -18.07 -9.65
N CYS A 325 -7.55 -17.18 -10.62
CA CYS A 325 -8.64 -16.65 -11.42
C CYS A 325 -9.17 -17.68 -12.41
N THR A 326 -8.30 -18.52 -12.99
CA THR A 326 -8.75 -19.61 -13.88
C THR A 326 -9.64 -20.63 -13.16
N THR A 327 -9.49 -20.77 -11.84
CA THR A 327 -10.33 -21.70 -11.05
C THR A 327 -11.75 -21.21 -10.81
N THR A 328 -12.02 -19.91 -10.97
CA THR A 328 -13.38 -19.36 -10.83
C THR A 328 -14.30 -19.72 -11.99
N ASN A 329 -13.72 -19.92 -13.19
CA ASN A 329 -14.42 -20.41 -14.37
C ASN A 329 -13.41 -21.06 -15.34
N MET A 330 -13.29 -22.37 -15.24
CA MET A 330 -12.32 -23.16 -16.00
C MET A 330 -12.59 -23.15 -17.50
N SER A 331 -13.86 -23.15 -17.89
CA SER A 331 -14.27 -23.07 -19.30
C SER A 331 -13.85 -21.76 -19.95
N ALA A 332 -13.87 -20.66 -19.20
CA ALA A 332 -13.37 -19.37 -19.68
C ALA A 332 -11.83 -19.32 -19.71
N GLY A 333 -11.16 -19.97 -18.74
CA GLY A 333 -9.71 -20.09 -18.71
C GLY A 333 -8.96 -18.75 -18.69
N ILE A 334 -9.56 -17.72 -18.08
CA ILE A 334 -8.99 -16.36 -18.02
C ILE A 334 -8.12 -16.23 -16.75
N PRO A 335 -6.80 -15.96 -16.89
CA PRO A 335 -5.92 -15.78 -15.75
C PRO A 335 -6.15 -14.47 -14.99
N CYS A 336 -5.48 -14.34 -13.85
CA CYS A 336 -5.36 -13.11 -13.11
C CYS A 336 -4.54 -12.08 -13.90
N PHE A 337 -4.90 -10.82 -13.75
CA PHE A 337 -4.13 -9.69 -14.27
C PHE A 337 -2.83 -9.48 -13.48
N LEU A 338 -1.89 -8.79 -14.13
CA LEU A 338 -0.60 -8.38 -13.58
C LEU A 338 -0.54 -6.85 -13.53
N ALA A 339 -0.22 -6.31 -12.35
CA ALA A 339 -0.03 -4.89 -12.10
C ALA A 339 1.10 -4.69 -11.06
N GLY A 340 1.28 -3.46 -10.59
CA GLY A 340 2.24 -3.12 -9.53
C GLY A 340 1.95 -3.77 -8.18
N ASP A 341 0.68 -4.04 -7.88
CA ASP A 341 0.24 -4.73 -6.68
C ASP A 341 -0.39 -6.11 -6.99
N SER A 342 -0.13 -7.09 -6.12
CA SER A 342 -0.56 -8.50 -6.30
C SER A 342 -2.05 -8.72 -6.09
N ARG A 343 -2.76 -7.77 -5.47
CA ARG A 343 -4.20 -7.84 -5.20
C ARG A 343 -5.06 -7.33 -6.34
N VAL A 344 -4.48 -6.91 -7.46
CA VAL A 344 -5.19 -6.32 -8.62
C VAL A 344 -6.46 -7.06 -9.05
N SER A 345 -6.48 -8.40 -8.96
CA SER A 345 -7.61 -9.25 -9.36
C SER A 345 -8.51 -9.70 -8.21
N GLU A 346 -8.36 -9.13 -7.00
CA GLU A 346 -9.15 -9.51 -5.83
C GLU A 346 -10.64 -9.32 -6.09
N GLN A 347 -11.02 -8.17 -6.64
CA GLN A 347 -12.39 -7.84 -7.05
C GLN A 347 -12.39 -6.93 -8.30
N PRO A 348 -13.51 -6.85 -9.07
CA PRO A 348 -13.53 -6.24 -10.41
C PRO A 348 -13.40 -4.71 -10.45
N GLY A 349 -13.91 -3.99 -9.46
CA GLY A 349 -13.75 -2.55 -9.33
C GLY A 349 -12.29 -2.15 -9.10
N LEU A 350 -11.52 -2.96 -8.39
CA LEU A 350 -10.08 -2.77 -8.20
C LEU A 350 -9.34 -2.96 -9.53
N THR A 351 -9.59 -4.09 -10.22
CA THR A 351 -9.05 -4.34 -11.56
C THR A 351 -9.35 -3.18 -12.52
N THR A 352 -10.56 -2.62 -12.41
CA THR A 352 -11.02 -1.48 -13.22
C THR A 352 -10.15 -0.25 -13.00
N PHE A 353 -9.82 0.11 -11.76
CA PHE A 353 -8.95 1.25 -11.46
C PHE A 353 -7.50 1.01 -11.93
N HIS A 354 -6.96 -0.19 -11.71
CA HIS A 354 -5.63 -0.53 -12.24
C HIS A 354 -5.58 -0.42 -13.77
N THR A 355 -6.63 -0.90 -14.46
CA THR A 355 -6.71 -0.79 -15.93
C THR A 355 -6.83 0.67 -16.36
N LEU A 356 -7.61 1.49 -15.64
CA LEU A 356 -7.76 2.92 -15.91
C LEU A 356 -6.43 3.67 -15.81
N PHE A 357 -5.64 3.43 -14.76
CA PHE A 357 -4.36 4.11 -14.57
C PHE A 357 -3.23 3.56 -15.46
N LEU A 358 -3.31 2.29 -15.89
CA LEU A 358 -2.45 1.80 -16.98
C LEU A 358 -2.74 2.55 -18.28
N ARG A 359 -4.03 2.73 -18.62
CA ARG A 359 -4.44 3.46 -19.84
C ARG A 359 -3.98 4.91 -19.76
N GLU A 360 -4.16 5.55 -18.61
CA GLU A 360 -3.77 6.95 -18.40
C GLU A 360 -2.26 7.14 -18.53
N HIS A 361 -1.44 6.23 -17.99
CA HIS A 361 0.00 6.24 -18.21
C HIS A 361 0.33 6.20 -19.70
N ASN A 362 -0.18 5.20 -20.44
CA ASN A 362 0.14 5.05 -21.86
C ASN A 362 -0.35 6.24 -22.69
N ARG A 363 -1.48 6.86 -22.32
CA ARG A 363 -2.01 8.08 -22.96
C ARG A 363 -1.06 9.26 -22.77
N ILE A 364 -0.66 9.54 -21.52
CA ILE A 364 0.24 10.66 -21.20
C ILE A 364 1.62 10.43 -21.83
N ALA A 365 2.19 9.23 -21.73
CA ALA A 365 3.49 8.91 -22.34
C ALA A 365 3.49 9.13 -23.86
N THR A 366 2.41 8.75 -24.54
CA THR A 366 2.24 8.99 -25.99
C THR A 366 2.18 10.49 -26.31
N GLN A 367 1.43 11.27 -25.52
CA GLN A 367 1.32 12.71 -25.71
C GLN A 367 2.65 13.44 -25.43
N LEU A 368 3.38 13.02 -24.40
CA LEU A 368 4.71 13.55 -24.08
C LEU A 368 5.73 13.20 -25.17
N HIS A 369 5.64 12.01 -25.77
CA HIS A 369 6.49 11.64 -26.91
C HIS A 369 6.22 12.54 -28.12
N THR A 370 4.95 12.85 -28.42
CA THR A 370 4.60 13.82 -29.48
C THR A 370 5.11 15.22 -29.15
N LEU A 371 5.02 15.64 -27.90
CA LEU A 371 5.44 16.97 -27.44
C LEU A 371 6.97 17.12 -27.42
N ASN A 372 7.67 16.06 -27.04
CA ASN A 372 9.11 15.97 -26.87
C ASN A 372 9.68 14.77 -27.64
N PRO A 373 9.77 14.82 -28.98
CA PRO A 373 10.23 13.67 -29.78
C PRO A 373 11.67 13.21 -29.49
N HIS A 374 12.45 14.06 -28.82
CA HIS A 374 13.84 13.81 -28.45
C HIS A 374 13.99 13.03 -27.13
N TRP A 375 12.91 12.86 -26.34
CA TRP A 375 12.97 12.11 -25.09
C TRP A 375 13.13 10.61 -25.33
N SER A 376 13.98 9.97 -24.53
CA SER A 376 14.11 8.52 -24.50
C SER A 376 12.90 7.86 -23.83
N GLY A 377 12.72 6.56 -24.05
CA GLY A 377 11.68 5.76 -23.39
C GLY A 377 11.83 5.73 -21.87
N GLU A 378 13.04 5.84 -21.34
CA GLU A 378 13.26 5.98 -19.89
C GLU A 378 12.75 7.34 -19.38
N LYS A 379 13.09 8.44 -20.06
CA LYS A 379 12.62 9.79 -19.69
C LYS A 379 11.09 9.87 -19.79
N LEU A 380 10.50 9.33 -20.86
CA LEU A 380 9.05 9.25 -21.04
C LEU A 380 8.37 8.46 -19.91
N TYR A 381 8.89 7.28 -19.57
CA TYR A 381 8.37 6.47 -18.48
C TYR A 381 8.44 7.22 -17.13
N GLN A 382 9.58 7.83 -16.81
CA GLN A 382 9.78 8.49 -15.52
C GLN A 382 8.97 9.79 -15.37
N GLU A 383 8.90 10.63 -16.41
CA GLU A 383 8.05 11.83 -16.39
C GLU A 383 6.56 11.47 -16.30
N THR A 384 6.13 10.46 -17.05
CA THR A 384 4.75 9.97 -16.97
C THR A 384 4.44 9.40 -15.59
N ARG A 385 5.34 8.56 -15.03
CA ARG A 385 5.22 8.02 -13.68
C ARG A 385 5.11 9.13 -12.64
N LYS A 386 5.94 10.18 -12.75
CA LYS A 386 5.91 11.35 -11.88
C LYS A 386 4.57 12.09 -11.97
N ILE A 387 4.05 12.34 -13.19
CA ILE A 387 2.74 12.97 -13.40
C ILE A 387 1.63 12.14 -12.77
N ILE A 388 1.60 10.83 -12.99
CA ILE A 388 0.59 9.93 -12.42
C ILE A 388 0.66 9.96 -10.88
N GLY A 389 1.85 9.90 -10.28
CA GLY A 389 2.00 10.05 -8.83
C GLY A 389 1.44 11.38 -8.32
N CYS A 390 1.69 12.49 -9.03
CA CYS A 390 1.15 13.80 -8.68
C CYS A 390 -0.39 13.84 -8.79
N ILE A 391 -0.96 13.21 -9.82
CA ILE A 391 -2.42 13.08 -10.00
C ILE A 391 -3.04 12.29 -8.84
N LEU A 392 -2.44 11.15 -8.46
CA LEU A 392 -2.91 10.33 -7.34
C LEU A 392 -2.88 11.11 -6.02
N GLN A 393 -1.80 11.87 -5.77
CA GLN A 393 -1.69 12.74 -4.61
C GLN A 393 -2.77 13.84 -4.64
N LYS A 394 -2.91 14.58 -5.74
CA LYS A 394 -3.93 15.63 -5.87
C LYS A 394 -5.33 15.08 -5.59
N ILE A 395 -5.73 14.00 -6.26
CA ILE A 395 -7.07 13.43 -6.09
C ILE A 395 -7.28 12.97 -4.64
N THR A 396 -6.27 12.31 -4.06
CA THR A 396 -6.36 11.83 -2.67
C THR A 396 -6.51 12.98 -1.67
N TYR A 397 -5.62 13.98 -1.72
CA TYR A 397 -5.56 15.02 -0.70
C TYR A 397 -6.58 16.14 -0.89
N LYS A 398 -6.97 16.46 -2.14
CA LYS A 398 -7.88 17.58 -2.44
C LYS A 398 -9.32 17.12 -2.68
N ASP A 399 -9.54 15.95 -3.28
CA ASP A 399 -10.88 15.54 -3.71
C ASP A 399 -11.48 14.46 -2.79
N TRP A 400 -10.67 13.55 -2.25
CA TRP A 400 -11.15 12.38 -1.50
C TRP A 400 -11.05 12.50 0.03
N LEU A 401 -9.87 12.84 0.58
CA LEU A 401 -9.66 12.94 2.03
C LEU A 401 -10.60 13.92 2.75
N PRO A 402 -10.94 15.10 2.18
CA PRO A 402 -11.92 15.99 2.79
C PRO A 402 -13.30 15.32 2.98
N LEU A 403 -13.68 14.42 2.07
CA LEU A 403 -14.94 13.68 2.12
C LEU A 403 -14.90 12.51 3.12
N LEU A 404 -13.71 12.00 3.44
CA LEU A 404 -13.51 10.99 4.47
C LEU A 404 -13.47 11.60 5.87
N LEU A 405 -12.62 12.61 6.07
CA LEU A 405 -12.32 13.19 7.38
C LEU A 405 -13.32 14.25 7.81
N GLY A 406 -14.07 14.84 6.87
CA GLY A 406 -15.13 15.81 7.14
C GLY A 406 -14.66 16.96 8.03
N GLY A 407 -15.44 17.26 9.06
CA GLY A 407 -15.16 18.34 10.02
C GLY A 407 -13.85 18.20 10.80
N GLU A 408 -13.21 17.02 10.82
CA GLU A 408 -11.93 16.83 11.53
C GLU A 408 -10.71 17.15 10.65
N MET A 409 -10.89 17.27 9.32
CA MET A 409 -9.80 17.40 8.33
C MET A 409 -8.75 18.46 8.72
N SER A 410 -9.20 19.67 9.05
CA SER A 410 -8.29 20.79 9.36
C SER A 410 -7.47 20.57 10.63
N GLY A 411 -8.00 19.82 11.60
CA GLY A 411 -7.30 19.51 12.85
C GLY A 411 -6.26 18.40 12.70
N VAL A 412 -6.55 17.37 11.90
CA VAL A 412 -5.67 16.20 11.76
C VAL A 412 -4.69 16.32 10.59
N LEU A 413 -5.07 17.06 9.55
CA LEU A 413 -4.33 17.24 8.31
C LEU A 413 -4.35 18.73 7.88
N PRO A 414 -3.57 19.59 8.55
CA PRO A 414 -3.52 21.02 8.24
C PRO A 414 -2.94 21.27 6.83
N THR A 415 -3.10 22.50 6.33
CA THR A 415 -2.55 22.92 5.03
C THR A 415 -1.05 22.61 4.93
N TYR A 416 -0.63 22.09 3.78
CA TYR A 416 0.79 21.82 3.51
C TYR A 416 1.61 23.12 3.55
N THR A 417 2.79 23.04 4.15
CA THR A 417 3.72 24.18 4.24
C THR A 417 5.01 23.91 3.49
N ALA A 418 5.70 22.83 3.84
CA ALA A 418 6.93 22.38 3.20
C ALA A 418 7.23 20.92 3.54
N TYR A 419 8.15 20.32 2.79
CA TYR A 419 8.75 19.04 3.15
C TYR A 419 9.53 19.14 4.47
N ASN A 420 9.31 18.19 5.37
CA ASN A 420 9.99 18.05 6.64
C ASN A 420 10.82 16.76 6.67
N VAL A 421 12.16 16.91 6.60
CA VAL A 421 13.11 15.79 6.63
C VAL A 421 13.10 15.00 7.95
N GLN A 422 12.55 15.55 9.03
CA GLN A 422 12.44 14.86 10.32
C GLN A 422 11.15 14.05 10.45
N GLU A 423 10.21 14.23 9.52
CA GLU A 423 8.97 13.47 9.52
C GLU A 423 9.24 12.01 9.13
N ASP A 424 8.52 11.09 9.76
CA ASP A 424 8.64 9.66 9.48
C ASP A 424 7.46 9.21 8.61
N PRO A 425 7.67 9.09 7.28
CA PRO A 425 6.59 8.83 6.33
C PRO A 425 6.12 7.38 6.33
N ARG A 426 6.79 6.48 7.08
CA ARG A 426 6.43 5.06 7.11
C ARG A 426 4.96 4.87 7.48
N VAL A 427 4.30 3.93 6.81
CA VAL A 427 2.98 3.49 7.25
C VAL A 427 3.08 2.94 8.67
N SER A 428 2.18 3.37 9.54
CA SER A 428 2.09 2.86 10.90
C SER A 428 1.33 1.55 10.95
N ASN A 429 1.72 0.67 11.87
CA ASN A 429 1.08 -0.66 11.96
C ASN A 429 -0.43 -0.53 12.25
N VAL A 430 -0.82 0.42 13.11
CA VAL A 430 -2.23 0.70 13.40
C VAL A 430 -3.02 1.20 12.18
N PHE A 431 -2.38 1.95 11.26
CA PHE A 431 -3.05 2.42 10.05
C PHE A 431 -3.55 1.27 9.19
N THR A 432 -2.76 0.19 9.06
CA THR A 432 -3.14 -1.02 8.30
C THR A 432 -4.41 -1.71 8.81
N ILE A 433 -4.83 -1.39 10.04
CA ILE A 433 -6.09 -1.87 10.64
C ILE A 433 -7.14 -0.76 10.67
N ALA A 434 -6.77 0.49 10.96
CA ALA A 434 -7.68 1.63 10.99
C ALA A 434 -8.28 1.95 9.60
N PHE A 435 -7.47 1.89 8.55
CA PHE A 435 -7.89 2.19 7.18
C PHE A 435 -8.83 1.12 6.58
N ARG A 436 -8.88 -0.06 7.20
CA ARG A 436 -9.90 -1.10 6.95
C ARG A 436 -11.32 -0.70 7.36
N MET A 437 -11.53 0.53 7.82
CA MET A 437 -12.86 1.14 7.89
C MET A 437 -13.57 1.10 6.53
N GLY A 438 -12.82 1.08 5.42
CA GLY A 438 -13.38 0.94 4.07
C GLY A 438 -14.24 -0.32 3.88
N HIS A 439 -13.99 -1.39 4.65
CA HIS A 439 -14.82 -2.60 4.61
C HIS A 439 -16.28 -2.36 5.03
N THR A 440 -16.55 -1.29 5.77
CA THR A 440 -17.91 -0.90 6.17
C THR A 440 -18.70 -0.22 5.04
N LEU A 441 -18.00 0.19 3.98
CA LEU A 441 -18.55 0.95 2.84
C LEU A 441 -18.91 0.08 1.63
N ILE A 442 -18.59 -1.22 1.70
CA ILE A 442 -18.77 -2.15 0.58
C ILE A 442 -20.23 -2.57 0.45
N GLN A 443 -20.78 -2.47 -0.75
CA GLN A 443 -22.10 -2.97 -1.11
C GLN A 443 -22.08 -4.49 -1.33
N PRO A 444 -23.20 -5.19 -1.07
CA PRO A 444 -23.33 -6.64 -1.32
C PRO A 444 -23.39 -7.02 -2.80
N PHE A 445 -23.50 -6.06 -3.71
CA PHE A 445 -23.61 -6.30 -5.14
C PHE A 445 -22.55 -5.53 -5.92
N VAL A 446 -22.06 -6.16 -6.98
CA VAL A 446 -21.35 -5.49 -8.07
C VAL A 446 -22.39 -5.05 -9.09
N TYR A 447 -22.45 -3.74 -9.33
CA TYR A 447 -23.35 -3.13 -10.29
C TYR A 447 -22.66 -3.02 -11.65
N ARG A 448 -23.35 -3.46 -12.70
CA ARG A 448 -22.97 -3.22 -14.09
C ARG A 448 -24.07 -2.45 -14.76
N VAL A 449 -23.71 -1.38 -15.44
CA VAL A 449 -24.65 -0.44 -16.06
C VAL A 449 -24.26 -0.22 -17.51
N GLY A 450 -25.22 -0.43 -18.42
CA GLY A 450 -25.04 -0.29 -19.86
C GLY A 450 -24.87 1.17 -20.31
N ASP A 451 -24.79 1.35 -21.64
CA ASP A 451 -24.67 2.68 -22.24
C ASP A 451 -25.92 3.52 -21.94
N GLY A 452 -25.76 4.86 -21.83
CA GLY A 452 -26.85 5.75 -21.42
C GLY A 452 -27.42 5.46 -20.02
N TYR A 453 -26.60 4.85 -19.16
CA TYR A 453 -26.96 4.43 -17.80
C TYR A 453 -28.17 3.49 -17.70
N GLN A 454 -28.40 2.70 -18.76
CA GLN A 454 -29.47 1.70 -18.79
C GLN A 454 -29.06 0.39 -18.09
N PRO A 455 -30.02 -0.46 -17.66
CA PRO A 455 -29.70 -1.76 -17.07
C PRO A 455 -28.78 -2.61 -17.96
N PHE A 456 -27.70 -3.15 -17.38
CA PHE A 456 -26.79 -4.03 -18.11
C PHE A 456 -27.31 -5.47 -18.15
N LYS A 457 -27.68 -5.95 -19.35
CA LYS A 457 -28.23 -7.30 -19.57
C LYS A 457 -29.42 -7.57 -18.62
N LYS A 458 -29.72 -8.86 -18.34
CA LYS A 458 -30.83 -9.27 -17.46
C LYS A 458 -30.54 -9.04 -15.96
N ASP A 459 -29.28 -9.13 -15.54
CA ASP A 459 -28.86 -9.06 -14.13
C ASP A 459 -27.84 -7.92 -13.92
N PRO A 460 -28.30 -6.68 -13.66
CA PRO A 460 -27.44 -5.51 -13.46
C PRO A 460 -26.74 -5.50 -12.09
N ALA A 461 -27.26 -6.24 -11.10
CA ALA A 461 -26.69 -6.35 -9.76
C ALA A 461 -26.45 -7.82 -9.43
N VAL A 462 -25.19 -8.17 -9.17
CA VAL A 462 -24.79 -9.56 -8.92
C VAL A 462 -24.04 -9.62 -7.59
N PRO A 463 -24.31 -10.64 -6.74
CA PRO A 463 -23.68 -10.74 -5.42
C PRO A 463 -22.15 -10.66 -5.48
N LEU A 464 -21.56 -9.88 -4.60
CA LEU A 464 -20.12 -9.60 -4.57
C LEU A 464 -19.27 -10.87 -4.49
N HIS A 465 -19.70 -11.89 -3.73
CA HIS A 465 -18.95 -13.13 -3.62
C HIS A 465 -18.74 -13.85 -4.96
N GLN A 466 -19.57 -13.56 -5.98
CA GLN A 466 -19.46 -14.13 -7.32
C GLN A 466 -18.43 -13.44 -8.22
N PHE A 467 -17.81 -12.37 -7.74
CA PHE A 467 -16.86 -11.55 -8.48
C PHE A 467 -15.43 -11.65 -7.99
N PHE A 468 -15.19 -12.22 -6.81
CA PHE A 468 -13.83 -12.40 -6.30
C PHE A 468 -13.02 -13.28 -7.26
N PHE A 469 -11.87 -12.77 -7.73
CA PHE A 469 -10.98 -13.41 -8.71
C PHE A 469 -11.63 -13.74 -10.07
N ALA A 470 -12.83 -13.25 -10.35
CA ALA A 470 -13.58 -13.58 -11.56
C ALA A 470 -13.19 -12.69 -12.75
N THR A 471 -11.91 -12.66 -13.12
CA THR A 471 -11.38 -11.82 -14.23
C THR A 471 -12.05 -12.11 -15.57
N TRP A 472 -12.55 -13.34 -15.76
CA TRP A 472 -13.33 -13.72 -16.93
C TRP A 472 -14.58 -12.85 -17.12
N ARG A 473 -15.18 -12.32 -16.04
CA ARG A 473 -16.34 -11.43 -16.14
C ARG A 473 -15.97 -10.08 -16.76
N ILE A 474 -14.75 -9.59 -16.50
CA ILE A 474 -14.27 -8.34 -17.13
C ILE A 474 -14.00 -8.59 -18.61
N VAL A 475 -13.29 -9.67 -18.94
CA VAL A 475 -12.90 -9.98 -20.33
C VAL A 475 -14.10 -10.36 -21.19
N ASN A 476 -15.02 -11.17 -20.68
CA ASN A 476 -16.10 -11.76 -21.46
C ASN A 476 -17.47 -11.09 -21.26
N GLU A 477 -17.65 -10.28 -20.20
CA GLU A 477 -18.95 -9.66 -19.87
C GLU A 477 -18.92 -8.13 -19.92
N GLY A 478 -18.21 -7.54 -20.89
CA GLY A 478 -18.40 -6.14 -21.30
C GLY A 478 -17.30 -5.14 -20.90
N GLY A 479 -16.13 -5.60 -20.46
CA GLY A 479 -15.01 -4.72 -20.15
C GLY A 479 -15.18 -3.95 -18.85
N ILE A 480 -14.49 -2.80 -18.74
CA ILE A 480 -14.52 -1.99 -17.51
C ILE A 480 -15.61 -0.91 -17.51
N ASP A 481 -16.14 -0.53 -18.66
CA ASP A 481 -17.10 0.56 -18.79
C ASP A 481 -18.40 0.31 -18.00
N PRO A 482 -19.02 -0.89 -18.04
CA PRO A 482 -20.22 -1.14 -17.25
C PRO A 482 -19.98 -1.11 -15.74
N LEU A 483 -18.78 -1.51 -15.30
CA LEU A 483 -18.38 -1.46 -13.90
C LEU A 483 -18.17 -0.02 -13.44
N LEU A 484 -17.52 0.81 -14.26
CA LEU A 484 -17.35 2.24 -13.98
C LEU A 484 -18.69 2.96 -13.89
N ARG A 485 -19.59 2.76 -14.85
CA ARG A 485 -20.95 3.35 -14.77
C ARG A 485 -21.70 2.87 -13.53
N GLY A 486 -21.56 1.58 -13.20
CA GLY A 486 -22.09 1.01 -11.96
C GLY A 486 -21.60 1.75 -10.72
N MET A 487 -20.30 2.04 -10.63
CA MET A 487 -19.72 2.77 -9.49
C MET A 487 -20.07 4.26 -9.48
N LEU A 488 -20.23 4.88 -10.65
CA LEU A 488 -20.60 6.30 -10.77
C LEU A 488 -22.06 6.57 -10.38
N ALA A 489 -22.96 5.66 -10.73
CA ALA A 489 -24.40 5.83 -10.56
C ALA A 489 -24.98 5.19 -9.29
N ASN A 490 -24.21 4.36 -8.58
CA ASN A 490 -24.67 3.72 -7.34
C ASN A 490 -23.90 4.24 -6.12
N SER A 491 -24.60 4.27 -4.98
CA SER A 491 -24.09 4.70 -3.70
C SER A 491 -23.23 3.65 -3.00
N ALA A 492 -22.23 4.09 -2.23
CA ALA A 492 -21.57 3.24 -1.27
C ALA A 492 -22.54 2.77 -0.17
N LYS A 493 -22.17 1.76 0.60
CA LYS A 493 -22.88 1.41 1.84
C LYS A 493 -22.51 2.44 2.91
N LEU A 494 -23.47 2.88 3.72
CA LEU A 494 -23.18 3.72 4.88
C LEU A 494 -22.78 2.84 6.08
N ASN A 495 -21.75 3.25 6.82
CA ASN A 495 -21.44 2.60 8.09
C ASN A 495 -22.47 3.04 9.14
N GLN A 496 -23.24 2.07 9.66
CA GLN A 496 -24.10 2.30 10.82
C GLN A 496 -23.72 1.35 11.95
N GLN A 497 -23.89 1.81 13.18
CA GLN A 497 -23.57 1.07 14.39
C GLN A 497 -24.32 -0.28 14.53
N ASN A 498 -25.45 -0.44 13.84
CA ASN A 498 -26.23 -1.67 13.75
C ASN A 498 -26.12 -2.38 12.39
N GLN A 499 -25.30 -1.86 11.47
CA GLN A 499 -25.08 -2.41 10.12
C GLN A 499 -23.63 -2.18 9.68
N ILE A 500 -22.67 -2.90 10.28
CA ILE A 500 -21.25 -2.59 10.10
C ILE A 500 -20.71 -3.23 8.81
N VAL A 501 -20.76 -4.56 8.66
CA VAL A 501 -20.25 -5.29 7.48
C VAL A 501 -21.28 -6.31 6.98
N ASP A 502 -21.52 -6.33 5.67
CA ASP A 502 -22.48 -7.24 5.04
C ASP A 502 -22.01 -8.71 5.02
N ASP A 503 -22.95 -9.65 5.01
CA ASP A 503 -22.72 -11.10 4.96
C ASP A 503 -21.99 -11.55 3.69
N GLU A 504 -21.99 -10.76 2.61
CA GLU A 504 -21.13 -11.00 1.45
C GLU A 504 -19.63 -11.02 1.82
N LEU A 505 -19.21 -10.28 2.85
CA LEU A 505 -17.84 -10.26 3.37
C LEU A 505 -17.69 -10.97 4.72
N ARG A 506 -18.75 -10.99 5.53
CA ARG A 506 -18.75 -11.62 6.87
C ARG A 506 -18.98 -13.13 6.81
N GLU A 507 -19.68 -13.63 5.80
CA GLU A 507 -20.03 -15.05 5.66
C GLU A 507 -19.60 -15.70 4.34
N ARG A 508 -19.36 -14.89 3.31
CA ARG A 508 -19.17 -15.38 1.93
C ARG A 508 -17.88 -14.90 1.28
N LEU A 509 -16.94 -14.33 2.04
CA LEU A 509 -15.64 -13.93 1.51
C LEU A 509 -14.96 -15.15 0.87
N PHE A 510 -14.68 -15.05 -0.43
CA PHE A 510 -14.10 -16.11 -1.26
C PHE A 510 -14.86 -17.45 -1.25
N LYS A 511 -16.18 -17.42 -1.05
CA LYS A 511 -17.04 -18.62 -1.05
C LYS A 511 -17.03 -19.36 -2.39
N LEU A 512 -16.85 -18.66 -3.52
CA LEU A 512 -16.70 -19.31 -4.83
C LEU A 512 -15.57 -20.35 -4.88
N LEU A 513 -14.59 -20.24 -3.98
CA LEU A 513 -13.39 -21.05 -4.00
C LEU A 513 -13.43 -22.23 -3.02
N LYS A 514 -14.46 -22.43 -2.16
CA LYS A 514 -14.74 -23.70 -1.41
C LYS A 514 -15.95 -23.69 -0.45
N ARG A 515 -16.08 -24.77 0.34
CA ARG A 515 -17.14 -25.10 1.33
C ARG A 515 -17.41 -24.03 2.40
N ILE A 516 -16.41 -23.29 2.90
CA ILE A 516 -16.55 -22.34 4.01
C ILE A 516 -16.06 -20.96 3.54
N GLY A 517 -16.97 -19.98 3.47
CA GLY A 517 -16.60 -18.58 3.28
C GLY A 517 -15.91 -18.02 4.53
N PHE A 518 -14.99 -17.08 4.33
CA PHE A 518 -14.33 -16.38 5.42
C PHE A 518 -15.20 -15.25 5.99
N ASP A 519 -14.76 -14.75 7.15
CA ASP A 519 -15.34 -13.59 7.82
C ASP A 519 -14.30 -12.47 7.87
N LEU A 520 -14.47 -11.45 7.01
CA LEU A 520 -13.52 -10.35 6.92
C LEU A 520 -13.46 -9.52 8.22
N ALA A 521 -14.59 -9.33 8.90
CA ALA A 521 -14.64 -8.56 10.14
C ALA A 521 -13.89 -9.27 11.27
N ALA A 522 -14.12 -10.57 11.43
CA ALA A 522 -13.39 -11.39 12.39
C ALA A 522 -11.90 -11.47 12.05
N ILE A 523 -11.53 -11.54 10.76
CA ILE A 523 -10.13 -11.47 10.32
C ILE A 523 -9.48 -10.13 10.69
N ASN A 524 -10.18 -9.00 10.58
CA ASN A 524 -9.62 -7.69 10.96
C ASN A 524 -9.31 -7.63 12.46
N ILE A 525 -10.22 -8.13 13.30
CA ILE A 525 -10.03 -8.22 14.75
C ILE A 525 -8.84 -9.13 15.07
N GLN A 526 -8.83 -10.35 14.53
CA GLN A 526 -7.78 -11.33 14.79
C GLN A 526 -6.41 -10.84 14.28
N ARG A 527 -6.38 -10.13 13.14
CA ARG A 527 -5.15 -9.53 12.58
C ARG A 527 -4.62 -8.40 13.47
N GLY A 528 -5.48 -7.56 14.03
CA GLY A 528 -5.06 -6.52 14.99
C GLY A 528 -4.38 -7.11 16.23
N ARG A 529 -4.91 -8.24 16.76
CA ARG A 529 -4.28 -9.00 17.85
C ARG A 529 -2.96 -9.62 17.42
N GLU A 530 -2.90 -10.18 16.21
CA GLU A 530 -1.69 -10.80 15.64
C GLU A 530 -0.55 -9.80 15.44
N HIS A 531 -0.88 -8.56 15.09
CA HIS A 531 0.06 -7.46 14.95
C HIS A 531 0.47 -6.84 16.30
N GLY A 532 -0.07 -7.33 17.42
CA GLY A 532 0.22 -6.79 18.75
C GLY A 532 -0.25 -5.35 18.91
N LEU A 533 -1.40 -4.97 18.31
CA LEU A 533 -1.93 -3.62 18.47
C LEU A 533 -2.54 -3.44 19.87
N PRO A 534 -2.26 -2.33 20.56
CA PRO A 534 -2.97 -1.94 21.78
C PRO A 534 -4.48 -1.86 21.63
N GLY A 535 -5.19 -1.94 22.75
CA GLY A 535 -6.64 -1.81 22.79
C GLY A 535 -7.15 -0.39 22.50
N TYR A 536 -8.47 -0.28 22.29
CA TYR A 536 -9.17 0.95 21.88
C TYR A 536 -8.79 2.18 22.72
N ASN A 537 -8.79 2.07 24.04
CA ASN A 537 -8.51 3.21 24.92
C ASN A 537 -7.05 3.70 24.83
N ALA A 538 -6.08 2.84 24.49
CA ALA A 538 -4.71 3.27 24.28
C ALA A 538 -4.62 4.26 23.10
N TRP A 539 -5.35 3.96 22.02
CA TRP A 539 -5.42 4.82 20.84
C TRP A 539 -6.27 6.07 21.07
N ARG A 540 -7.35 5.98 21.86
CA ARG A 540 -8.10 7.16 22.33
C ARG A 540 -7.19 8.13 23.07
N ARG A 541 -6.38 7.63 24.01
CA ARG A 541 -5.39 8.43 24.75
C ARG A 541 -4.34 9.06 23.84
N PHE A 542 -3.80 8.30 22.89
CA PHE A 542 -2.87 8.82 21.88
C PHE A 542 -3.46 10.00 21.11
N CYS A 543 -4.74 9.91 20.73
CA CYS A 543 -5.44 10.98 20.01
C CYS A 543 -5.97 12.12 20.91
N GLY A 544 -5.65 12.14 22.21
CA GLY A 544 -6.15 13.16 23.14
C GLY A 544 -7.66 13.09 23.40
N LEU A 545 -8.27 11.93 23.15
CA LEU A 545 -9.69 11.70 23.33
C LEU A 545 -9.99 11.03 24.68
N SER A 546 -11.21 11.17 25.20
CA SER A 546 -11.61 10.53 26.47
C SER A 546 -11.49 9.00 26.40
N ALA A 547 -10.99 8.38 27.47
CA ALA A 547 -10.85 6.92 27.60
C ALA A 547 -11.93 6.38 28.56
N PRO A 548 -13.07 5.88 28.04
CA PRO A 548 -14.18 5.42 28.88
C PRO A 548 -13.79 4.22 29.75
N LYS A 549 -14.27 4.18 30.99
CA LYS A 549 -13.95 3.11 31.96
C LYS A 549 -15.07 2.07 32.14
N ASN A 550 -16.30 2.42 31.78
CA ASN A 550 -17.50 1.62 32.06
C ASN A 550 -18.54 1.80 30.94
N VAL A 551 -19.68 1.11 31.06
CA VAL A 551 -20.76 1.14 30.07
C VAL A 551 -21.31 2.55 29.87
N ASP A 552 -21.48 3.34 30.94
CA ASP A 552 -22.07 4.68 30.85
C ASP A 552 -21.15 5.65 30.11
N GLU A 553 -19.86 5.65 30.43
CA GLU A 553 -18.87 6.48 29.75
C GLU A 553 -18.69 6.04 28.28
N LEU A 554 -18.67 4.73 28.00
CA LEU A 554 -18.59 4.24 26.62
C LEU A 554 -19.85 4.58 25.83
N ALA A 555 -21.03 4.54 26.47
CA ALA A 555 -22.30 4.94 25.86
C ALA A 555 -22.30 6.40 25.43
N ILE A 556 -21.66 7.29 26.22
CA ILE A 556 -21.47 8.70 25.86
C ILE A 556 -20.58 8.82 24.63
N VAL A 557 -19.44 8.13 24.59
CA VAL A 557 -18.50 8.18 23.46
C VAL A 557 -19.14 7.65 22.17
N LEU A 558 -19.85 6.53 22.26
CA LEU A 558 -20.52 5.91 21.11
C LEU A 558 -21.85 6.57 20.76
N ASN A 559 -22.38 7.45 21.62
CA ASN A 559 -23.77 7.92 21.57
C ASN A 559 -24.77 6.76 21.43
N ASN A 560 -24.49 5.62 22.07
CA ASN A 560 -25.26 4.39 21.92
C ASN A 560 -25.05 3.44 23.11
N ARG A 561 -25.98 3.48 24.06
CA ARG A 561 -25.93 2.65 25.28
C ARG A 561 -26.04 1.16 24.99
N THR A 562 -26.86 0.76 24.02
CA THR A 562 -27.07 -0.65 23.66
C THR A 562 -25.80 -1.25 23.07
N LEU A 563 -25.15 -0.55 22.15
CA LEU A 563 -23.88 -0.99 21.57
C LEU A 563 -22.76 -1.01 22.63
N ALA A 564 -22.67 0.04 23.45
CA ALA A 564 -21.70 0.08 24.55
C ALA A 564 -21.86 -1.10 25.50
N LYS A 565 -23.11 -1.43 25.88
CA LYS A 565 -23.41 -2.59 26.72
C LYS A 565 -22.95 -3.89 26.06
N LYS A 566 -23.30 -4.13 24.80
CA LYS A 566 -22.86 -5.35 24.08
C LYS A 566 -21.33 -5.48 24.01
N LEU A 567 -20.63 -4.38 23.74
CA LEU A 567 -19.16 -4.37 23.71
C LEU A 567 -18.57 -4.70 25.08
N ILE A 568 -19.09 -4.13 26.17
CA ILE A 568 -18.64 -4.44 27.53
C ILE A 568 -18.99 -5.88 27.93
N ASP A 569 -20.19 -6.36 27.60
CA ASP A 569 -20.61 -7.73 27.91
C ASP A 569 -19.67 -8.75 27.23
N LEU A 570 -19.10 -8.43 26.05
CA LEU A 570 -18.12 -9.27 25.34
C LEU A 570 -16.67 -9.09 25.82
N TYR A 571 -16.22 -7.84 26.03
CA TYR A 571 -14.81 -7.52 26.28
C TYR A 571 -14.45 -7.35 27.76
N GLY A 572 -15.45 -7.21 28.63
CA GLY A 572 -15.34 -6.89 30.05
C GLY A 572 -14.96 -5.43 30.34
N THR A 573 -14.07 -4.84 29.54
CA THR A 573 -13.56 -3.46 29.71
C THR A 573 -13.29 -2.78 28.36
N PRO A 574 -13.49 -1.44 28.23
CA PRO A 574 -13.12 -0.71 27.03
C PRO A 574 -11.63 -0.79 26.66
N GLU A 575 -10.76 -1.06 27.64
CA GLU A 575 -9.32 -1.25 27.43
C GLU A 575 -9.01 -2.44 26.51
N ASN A 576 -9.91 -3.44 26.46
CA ASN A 576 -9.72 -4.65 25.67
C ASN A 576 -10.34 -4.60 24.28
N ILE A 577 -11.18 -3.61 23.97
CA ILE A 577 -11.86 -3.51 22.68
C ILE A 577 -10.80 -3.41 21.57
N ASP A 578 -10.87 -4.29 20.57
CA ASP A 578 -9.91 -4.26 19.46
C ASP A 578 -10.11 -2.98 18.62
N ILE A 579 -9.00 -2.36 18.20
CA ILE A 579 -9.02 -1.03 17.58
C ILE A 579 -9.93 -0.92 16.35
N TRP A 580 -10.01 -1.96 15.51
CA TRP A 580 -10.88 -1.94 14.33
C TRP A 580 -12.35 -1.79 14.72
N ILE A 581 -12.86 -2.68 15.58
CA ILE A 581 -14.28 -2.66 15.95
C ILE A 581 -14.61 -1.45 16.82
N GLY A 582 -13.71 -1.03 17.72
CA GLY A 582 -13.88 0.19 18.51
C GLY A 582 -13.94 1.44 17.63
N GLY A 583 -13.04 1.55 16.65
CA GLY A 583 -12.97 2.68 15.73
C GLY A 583 -14.19 2.81 14.81
N VAL A 584 -14.64 1.71 14.19
CA VAL A 584 -15.82 1.75 13.28
C VAL A 584 -17.15 1.83 14.02
N SER A 585 -17.15 1.63 15.34
CA SER A 585 -18.32 1.78 16.21
C SER A 585 -18.56 3.23 16.64
N GLU A 586 -17.56 4.11 16.56
CA GLU A 586 -17.75 5.53 16.88
C GLU A 586 -18.70 6.19 15.87
N PRO A 587 -19.57 7.13 16.31
CA PRO A 587 -20.42 7.88 15.41
C PRO A 587 -19.60 8.68 14.41
N LEU A 588 -20.09 8.76 13.17
CA LEU A 588 -19.42 9.48 12.09
C LEU A 588 -19.33 10.98 12.39
N VAL A 589 -18.19 11.59 12.09
CA VAL A 589 -18.01 13.04 12.23
C VAL A 589 -18.81 13.79 11.16
N PRO A 590 -19.22 15.06 11.41
CA PRO A 590 -20.00 15.84 10.45
C PRO A 590 -19.33 15.90 9.07
N GLY A 591 -20.05 15.51 8.03
CA GLY A 591 -19.57 15.48 6.65
C GLY A 591 -18.51 14.40 6.33
N GLY A 592 -18.05 13.64 7.32
CA GLY A 592 -17.05 12.57 7.16
C GLY A 592 -17.67 11.17 7.13
N ARG A 593 -16.82 10.15 7.00
CA ARG A 593 -17.18 8.72 7.04
C ARG A 593 -16.39 7.92 8.08
N THR A 594 -15.69 8.61 8.96
CA THR A 594 -14.96 8.06 10.11
C THR A 594 -15.50 8.65 11.42
N GLY A 595 -15.33 7.92 12.52
CA GLY A 595 -15.43 8.51 13.87
C GLY A 595 -14.16 9.29 14.23
N LYS A 596 -14.18 10.02 15.35
CA LYS A 596 -13.07 10.91 15.77
C LYS A 596 -11.74 10.18 15.91
N LEU A 597 -11.75 8.97 16.49
CA LEU A 597 -10.53 8.17 16.64
C LEU A 597 -9.92 7.80 15.29
N LEU A 598 -10.76 7.30 14.37
CA LEU A 598 -10.27 6.92 13.04
C LEU A 598 -9.84 8.15 12.23
N SER A 599 -10.52 9.30 12.36
CA SER A 599 -10.09 10.56 11.74
C SER A 599 -8.69 10.97 12.21
N CYS A 600 -8.41 10.88 13.51
CA CYS A 600 -7.08 11.14 14.07
C CYS A 600 -6.01 10.21 13.49
N LEU A 601 -6.22 8.89 13.52
CA LEU A 601 -5.21 7.91 13.08
C LEU A 601 -4.96 7.96 11.56
N ILE A 602 -6.02 8.11 10.77
CA ILE A 602 -5.93 8.20 9.30
C ILE A 602 -5.32 9.55 8.90
N GLY A 603 -5.79 10.65 9.51
CA GLY A 603 -5.24 11.98 9.27
C GLY A 603 -3.77 12.10 9.64
N ASP A 604 -3.35 11.52 10.77
CA ASP A 604 -1.94 11.42 11.15
C ASP A 604 -1.11 10.73 10.07
N GLN A 605 -1.54 9.56 9.59
CA GLN A 605 -0.80 8.82 8.57
C GLN A 605 -0.65 9.63 7.27
N PHE A 606 -1.73 10.22 6.76
CA PHE A 606 -1.66 11.01 5.53
C PHE A 606 -0.86 12.30 5.73
N ARG A 607 -0.89 12.93 6.92
CA ARG A 607 -0.03 14.08 7.21
C ARG A 607 1.44 13.70 7.12
N ARG A 608 1.83 12.59 7.78
CA ARG A 608 3.23 12.13 7.76
C ARG A 608 3.69 11.69 6.37
N ALA A 609 2.82 11.01 5.62
CA ALA A 609 3.11 10.60 4.25
C ALA A 609 3.27 11.81 3.31
N ARG A 610 2.53 12.90 3.52
CA ARG A 610 2.67 14.15 2.76
C ARG A 610 3.90 14.94 3.16
N ASP A 611 4.03 15.24 4.45
CA ASP A 611 5.03 16.17 4.96
C ASP A 611 6.43 15.53 4.94
N GLY A 612 6.52 14.20 5.06
CA GLY A 612 7.76 13.42 4.97
C GLY A 612 8.14 12.97 3.55
N ASP A 613 7.46 13.46 2.51
CA ASP A 613 7.71 13.07 1.12
C ASP A 613 8.37 14.20 0.32
N TRP A 614 9.67 14.03 0.01
CA TRP A 614 10.42 14.98 -0.83
C TRP A 614 9.77 15.21 -2.19
N TYR A 615 9.08 14.20 -2.72
CA TYR A 615 8.50 14.22 -4.04
C TYR A 615 6.99 14.52 -4.02
N TYR A 616 6.44 15.00 -2.90
CA TYR A 616 5.05 15.47 -2.82
C TYR A 616 4.82 16.60 -3.83
N TYR A 617 3.73 16.54 -4.58
CA TYR A 617 3.56 17.34 -5.80
C TYR A 617 3.52 18.86 -5.57
N GLU A 618 3.15 19.32 -4.37
CA GLU A 618 3.17 20.74 -4.01
C GLU A 618 4.57 21.23 -3.59
N ASN A 619 5.56 20.35 -3.41
CA ASN A 619 6.94 20.77 -3.13
C ASN A 619 7.54 21.47 -4.37
N ASP A 620 8.13 22.65 -4.17
CA ASP A 620 8.63 23.54 -5.24
C ASP A 620 9.74 22.94 -6.11
N PHE A 621 10.45 21.93 -5.60
CA PHE A 621 11.48 21.23 -6.37
C PHE A 621 10.93 20.13 -7.29
N VAL A 622 9.64 19.79 -7.17
CA VAL A 622 9.04 18.65 -7.89
C VAL A 622 8.44 19.11 -9.20
N LEU A 623 7.62 20.15 -9.19
CA LEU A 623 6.93 20.68 -10.36
C LEU A 623 7.10 22.19 -10.46
N SER A 624 7.17 22.72 -11.68
CA SER A 624 7.04 24.16 -11.89
C SER A 624 5.63 24.65 -11.55
N SER A 625 5.45 25.96 -11.34
CA SER A 625 4.14 26.54 -11.05
C SER A 625 3.09 26.23 -12.12
N ASP A 626 3.47 26.25 -13.40
CA ASP A 626 2.57 25.92 -14.51
C ASP A 626 2.20 24.42 -14.55
N GLN A 627 3.16 23.56 -14.22
CA GLN A 627 2.92 22.12 -14.08
C GLN A 627 1.97 21.84 -12.92
N LYS A 628 2.18 22.47 -11.75
CA LYS A 628 1.27 22.37 -10.60
C LYS A 628 -0.14 22.84 -10.98
N TYR A 629 -0.26 23.98 -11.64
CA TYR A 629 -1.56 24.49 -12.10
C TYR A 629 -2.29 23.51 -13.03
N SER A 630 -1.56 22.81 -13.90
CA SER A 630 -2.14 21.78 -14.75
C SER A 630 -2.64 20.57 -13.95
N ILE A 631 -1.86 20.09 -12.98
CA ILE A 631 -2.23 18.97 -12.09
C ILE A 631 -3.46 19.31 -11.24
N GLU A 632 -3.56 20.53 -10.72
CA GLU A 632 -4.70 20.99 -9.91
C GLU A 632 -6.04 20.93 -10.64
N LYS A 633 -6.03 20.98 -11.98
CA LYS A 633 -7.25 20.89 -12.80
C LYS A 633 -7.66 19.45 -13.13
N VAL A 634 -6.82 18.46 -12.85
CA VAL A 634 -7.12 17.05 -13.14
C VAL A 634 -8.24 16.56 -12.23
N THR A 635 -9.20 15.84 -12.81
CA THR A 635 -10.28 15.17 -12.09
C THR A 635 -10.36 13.72 -12.51
N LEU A 636 -10.80 12.84 -11.60
CA LEU A 636 -11.03 11.44 -11.93
C LEU A 636 -12.13 11.28 -13.01
N SER A 637 -13.12 12.18 -13.04
CA SER A 637 -14.12 12.25 -14.11
C SER A 637 -13.47 12.40 -15.49
N ARG A 638 -12.48 13.29 -15.61
CA ARG A 638 -11.76 13.48 -16.88
C ARG A 638 -10.92 12.27 -17.27
N ILE A 639 -10.22 11.66 -16.31
CA ILE A 639 -9.44 10.44 -16.54
C ILE A 639 -10.35 9.32 -17.06
N ILE A 640 -11.56 9.16 -16.51
CA ILE A 640 -12.54 8.21 -17.01
C ILE A 640 -12.91 8.52 -18.47
N CYS A 641 -13.26 9.77 -18.79
CA CYS A 641 -13.60 10.18 -20.15
C CYS A 641 -12.49 9.88 -21.19
N GLU A 642 -11.23 10.07 -20.84
CA GLU A 642 -10.11 9.90 -21.78
C GLU A 642 -9.71 8.42 -22.01
N ASN A 643 -10.02 7.56 -21.03
CA ASN A 643 -9.55 6.18 -20.99
C ASN A 643 -10.66 5.12 -21.16
N THR A 644 -11.89 5.55 -21.42
CA THR A 644 -13.07 4.68 -21.60
C THR A 644 -13.93 5.14 -22.77
N ASN A 645 -15.04 4.45 -23.04
CA ASN A 645 -16.06 4.90 -23.99
C ASN A 645 -17.26 5.55 -23.27
N ILE A 646 -17.12 5.89 -21.99
CA ILE A 646 -18.14 6.63 -21.23
C ILE A 646 -18.11 8.10 -21.66
N THR A 647 -19.26 8.62 -22.10
CA THR A 647 -19.41 9.98 -22.63
C THR A 647 -20.06 10.96 -21.65
N GLU A 648 -20.68 10.46 -20.58
CA GLU A 648 -21.32 11.25 -19.54
C GLU A 648 -20.84 10.79 -18.15
N VAL A 649 -20.37 11.71 -17.34
CA VAL A 649 -19.80 11.46 -16.00
C VAL A 649 -20.25 12.56 -15.03
N PRO A 650 -20.27 12.30 -13.71
CA PRO A 650 -20.54 13.34 -12.74
C PRO A 650 -19.34 14.29 -12.60
N LEU A 651 -19.59 15.51 -12.12
CA LEU A 651 -18.52 16.49 -11.88
C LEU A 651 -17.58 16.04 -10.74
N ASN A 652 -18.13 15.46 -9.67
CA ASN A 652 -17.36 14.84 -8.61
C ASN A 652 -17.76 13.37 -8.48
N VAL A 653 -16.87 12.48 -8.91
CA VAL A 653 -17.15 11.04 -8.90
C VAL A 653 -17.35 10.47 -7.50
N PHE A 654 -16.88 11.11 -6.44
CA PHE A 654 -16.94 10.58 -5.07
C PHE A 654 -18.24 10.91 -4.32
N LEU A 655 -19.02 11.88 -4.81
CA LEU A 655 -20.33 12.21 -4.23
C LEU A 655 -21.40 11.25 -4.74
N GLY A 656 -22.49 11.08 -3.99
CA GLY A 656 -23.66 10.35 -4.48
C GLY A 656 -24.29 11.10 -5.66
N ASN A 657 -24.46 10.42 -6.79
CA ASN A 657 -24.94 11.02 -8.04
C ASN A 657 -26.22 10.33 -8.54
N ARG A 658 -27.11 11.10 -9.18
CA ARG A 658 -28.34 10.64 -9.82
C ARG A 658 -28.30 10.95 -11.31
N TYR A 659 -28.31 9.91 -12.14
CA TYR A 659 -28.44 10.06 -13.58
C TYR A 659 -29.89 10.42 -13.96
N PRO A 660 -30.12 11.35 -14.92
CA PRO A 660 -29.13 12.14 -15.66
C PRO A 660 -28.71 13.45 -14.98
N MET A 661 -29.39 13.87 -13.90
CA MET A 661 -29.29 15.22 -13.31
C MET A 661 -27.86 15.65 -12.95
N ASP A 662 -27.08 14.76 -12.36
CA ASP A 662 -25.73 15.08 -11.86
C ASP A 662 -24.62 14.79 -12.88
N PHE A 663 -24.98 14.36 -14.09
CA PHE A 663 -24.05 13.91 -15.12
C PHE A 663 -23.91 14.96 -16.22
N VAL A 664 -22.67 15.15 -16.67
CA VAL A 664 -22.33 16.09 -17.74
C VAL A 664 -21.61 15.37 -18.88
N PRO A 665 -21.77 15.84 -20.13
CA PRO A 665 -20.96 15.35 -21.23
C PRO A 665 -19.46 15.56 -20.99
N CYS A 666 -18.64 14.56 -21.32
CA CYS A 666 -17.18 14.61 -21.22
C CYS A 666 -16.55 15.80 -21.96
N SER A 667 -17.20 16.32 -23.00
CA SER A 667 -16.78 17.51 -23.74
C SER A 667 -16.77 18.79 -22.89
N ARG A 668 -17.53 18.83 -21.78
CA ARG A 668 -17.53 19.97 -20.84
C ARG A 668 -16.40 19.93 -19.82
N LEU A 669 -15.71 18.79 -19.68
CA LEU A 669 -14.62 18.65 -18.71
C LEU A 669 -13.28 19.08 -19.33
N PRO A 670 -12.51 19.94 -18.64
CA PRO A 670 -11.22 20.41 -19.15
C PRO A 670 -10.23 19.25 -19.28
N GLN A 671 -9.43 19.28 -20.35
CA GLN A 671 -8.32 18.34 -20.52
C GLN A 671 -7.13 18.79 -19.69
N MET A 672 -6.29 17.85 -19.26
CA MET A 672 -5.00 18.20 -18.67
C MET A 672 -4.12 18.88 -19.72
N ASN A 673 -3.57 20.05 -19.40
CA ASN A 673 -2.65 20.74 -20.30
C ASN A 673 -1.21 20.22 -20.10
N LEU A 674 -0.68 19.47 -21.06
CA LEU A 674 0.70 18.97 -21.03
C LEU A 674 1.73 19.95 -21.60
N SER A 675 1.33 21.12 -22.13
CA SER A 675 2.28 22.11 -22.67
C SER A 675 3.40 22.53 -21.69
N PRO A 676 3.18 22.60 -20.36
CA PRO A 676 4.25 22.92 -19.40
C PRO A 676 5.36 21.85 -19.26
N TRP A 677 5.23 20.69 -19.92
CA TRP A 677 6.26 19.65 -20.02
C TRP A 677 7.04 19.71 -21.34
N LYS A 678 6.77 20.67 -22.22
CA LYS A 678 7.51 20.83 -23.47
C LYS A 678 8.92 21.36 -23.18
N GLU A 679 9.93 20.66 -23.68
CA GLU A 679 11.33 21.07 -23.64
C GLU A 679 11.79 21.49 -25.05
N SER A 680 12.52 22.60 -25.15
CA SER A 680 13.15 23.00 -26.41
C SER A 680 14.33 22.08 -26.73
N PRO A 681 14.53 21.63 -27.99
CA PRO A 681 15.62 20.72 -28.37
C PRO A 681 17.03 21.21 -27.97
N GLU A 682 17.25 22.53 -27.92
CA GLU A 682 18.53 23.14 -27.55
C GLU A 682 18.79 23.14 -26.03
N PHE A 683 17.75 23.12 -25.20
CA PHE A 683 17.87 23.12 -23.73
C PHE A 683 18.19 21.72 -23.17
N GLY A 684 17.82 20.63 -23.87
CA GLY A 684 18.10 19.26 -23.43
C GLY A 684 19.59 18.91 -23.34
N ARG A 685 20.45 19.62 -24.10
CA ARG A 685 21.92 19.47 -24.01
C ARG A 685 22.51 20.19 -22.79
N VAL A 686 21.94 21.32 -22.38
CA VAL A 686 22.45 22.13 -21.26
C VAL A 686 22.10 21.49 -19.91
N GLN A 687 20.90 20.92 -19.77
CA GLN A 687 20.49 20.27 -18.52
C GLN A 687 21.30 18.98 -18.24
N SER A 688 21.66 18.25 -19.29
CA SER A 688 22.54 17.08 -19.21
C SER A 688 23.96 17.45 -18.78
N ALA A 689 24.45 18.64 -19.16
CA ALA A 689 25.76 19.16 -18.75
C ALA A 689 25.77 19.71 -17.31
N VAL A 690 24.68 20.36 -16.87
CA VAL A 690 24.54 20.87 -15.49
C VAL A 690 24.36 19.72 -14.49
N LEU A 691 23.78 18.58 -14.89
CA LEU A 691 23.70 17.37 -14.06
C LEU A 691 25.02 16.59 -13.97
N ALA A 692 25.94 16.79 -14.92
CA ALA A 692 27.26 16.16 -14.94
C ALA A 692 28.36 16.98 -14.22
N GLY A 693 28.09 18.26 -13.92
CA GLY A 693 29.06 19.18 -13.29
C GLY A 693 28.65 19.59 -11.88
N GLN A 694 29.56 19.42 -10.93
CA GLN A 694 29.48 19.95 -9.57
C GLN A 694 29.15 21.46 -9.59
N LEU A 695 27.96 21.85 -9.12
CA LEU A 695 27.68 23.21 -8.66
C LEU A 695 26.47 23.17 -7.70
N LEU A 696 26.74 22.71 -6.49
CA LEU A 696 25.87 22.86 -5.32
C LEU A 696 26.75 23.24 -4.14
N ASP A 697 27.31 24.47 -4.18
CA ASP A 697 27.77 25.20 -3.00
C ASP A 697 28.08 26.66 -3.35
N ILE A 698 27.06 27.44 -3.72
CA ILE A 698 27.11 28.91 -3.59
C ILE A 698 25.72 29.39 -3.13
N HIS A 699 25.36 29.10 -1.88
CA HIS A 699 24.25 29.83 -1.24
C HIS A 699 24.47 30.11 0.26
N ARG A 700 25.74 30.16 0.69
CA ARG A 700 26.14 30.65 2.02
C ARG A 700 27.38 31.53 1.95
N ALA A 701 27.31 32.60 1.19
CA ALA A 701 28.12 33.78 1.40
C ALA A 701 27.42 34.96 0.72
N VAL A 702 27.48 36.12 1.34
CA VAL A 702 26.93 37.42 0.88
C VAL A 702 25.47 37.70 1.29
N HIS A 703 25.37 38.34 2.46
CA HIS A 703 24.25 39.21 2.84
C HIS A 703 24.18 40.45 1.94
N LYS A 704 23.08 40.64 1.17
CA LYS A 704 22.35 41.91 0.88
C LYS A 704 21.39 41.78 -0.34
N PRO A 705 20.36 42.66 -0.47
CA PRO A 705 19.07 42.31 -1.06
C PRO A 705 19.04 42.42 -2.59
N LEU A 706 18.41 41.45 -3.25
CA LEU A 706 18.13 41.50 -4.69
C LEU A 706 16.72 42.04 -4.94
N LEU A 707 16.65 43.22 -5.57
CA LEU A 707 15.46 43.79 -6.18
C LEU A 707 15.11 43.03 -7.48
N CYS A 708 13.82 42.80 -7.68
CA CYS A 708 13.24 42.35 -8.95
C CYS A 708 13.60 43.29 -10.12
N CYS A 709 13.91 42.71 -11.29
CA CYS A 709 13.51 43.25 -12.59
C CYS A 709 13.22 42.10 -13.56
N LEU A 710 11.97 42.06 -14.03
CA LEU A 710 11.53 41.29 -15.19
C LEU A 710 12.05 41.94 -16.48
N SER A 711 12.27 41.10 -17.49
CA SER A 711 12.34 41.34 -18.94
C SER A 711 13.73 41.34 -19.62
N CYS A 712 13.77 40.55 -20.69
CA CYS A 712 14.78 40.42 -21.74
C CYS A 712 16.11 39.71 -21.44
N GLY A 713 16.47 38.86 -22.39
CA GLY A 713 17.59 37.91 -22.33
C GLY A 713 18.95 38.50 -22.70
N LEU A 714 19.96 37.64 -22.51
CA LEU A 714 21.39 37.85 -22.70
C LEU A 714 22.01 38.91 -21.76
N CYS A 715 22.71 38.43 -20.73
CA CYS A 715 23.86 39.15 -20.19
C CYS A 715 25.12 38.30 -20.34
N VAL A 716 25.87 38.61 -21.40
CA VAL A 716 27.33 38.44 -21.46
C VAL A 716 27.92 39.32 -20.37
N ILE A 717 28.82 38.77 -19.55
CA ILE A 717 29.57 39.54 -18.55
C ILE A 717 30.53 40.47 -19.30
N VAL A 718 30.28 41.77 -19.24
CA VAL A 718 31.26 42.80 -19.59
C VAL A 718 32.07 43.09 -18.33
N MET A 719 33.30 42.57 -18.27
CA MET A 719 34.30 43.08 -17.33
C MET A 719 34.99 44.30 -17.95
N SER A 720 34.80 45.45 -17.34
CA SER A 720 35.55 46.67 -17.62
C SER A 720 36.90 46.66 -16.90
N LYS A 721 37.97 46.95 -17.67
CA LYS A 721 39.38 47.22 -17.31
C LYS A 721 40.30 46.00 -17.12
N CYS A 722 41.12 45.78 -18.15
CA CYS A 722 42.35 44.99 -18.11
C CYS A 722 43.49 45.76 -17.41
N GLU A 723 44.13 45.14 -16.44
CA GLU A 723 45.57 45.29 -16.19
C GLU A 723 46.19 43.88 -16.16
N PRO A 724 47.35 43.64 -16.81
CA PRO A 724 47.93 42.31 -16.90
C PRO A 724 48.71 41.95 -15.62
N LEU A 725 48.23 40.98 -14.85
CA LEU A 725 49.02 40.29 -13.83
C LEU A 725 49.88 39.21 -14.51
N ALA A 726 51.17 39.18 -14.17
CA ALA A 726 52.14 38.26 -14.75
C ALA A 726 51.91 36.82 -14.30
N LEU A 727 52.19 35.87 -15.21
CA LEU A 727 51.99 34.43 -15.05
C LEU A 727 52.78 33.80 -13.87
N SER A 728 53.73 34.54 -13.28
CA SER A 728 54.55 34.09 -12.14
C SER A 728 53.82 34.11 -10.80
N ASP A 729 52.75 34.90 -10.65
CA ASP A 729 52.06 35.06 -9.35
C ASP A 729 50.88 34.10 -9.18
N VAL A 730 50.40 33.48 -10.26
CA VAL A 730 49.34 32.45 -10.22
C VAL A 730 49.91 31.07 -9.84
N LEU A 731 51.20 30.83 -10.07
CA LEU A 731 51.83 29.54 -9.82
C LEU A 731 52.22 29.30 -8.35
N SER A 732 52.26 30.32 -7.48
CA SER A 732 52.54 30.11 -6.04
C SER A 732 51.30 29.83 -5.20
N MET A 733 50.09 30.10 -5.72
CA MET A 733 48.82 29.83 -5.02
C MET A 733 48.25 28.43 -5.28
N VAL A 734 48.78 27.70 -6.26
CA VAL A 734 48.26 26.37 -6.66
C VAL A 734 49.14 25.22 -6.17
N GLU A 735 50.32 25.50 -5.59
CA GLU A 735 51.27 24.46 -5.14
C GLU A 735 51.17 24.06 -3.65
N GLN A 736 50.16 24.51 -2.90
CA GLN A 736 50.03 24.12 -1.48
C GLN A 736 48.87 23.21 -1.11
N ASP A 737 47.91 22.93 -1.99
CA ASP A 737 46.85 21.96 -1.66
C ASP A 737 46.40 21.19 -2.91
N PHE A 738 46.43 19.86 -2.80
CA PHE A 738 45.97 18.85 -3.78
C PHE A 738 46.96 18.36 -4.85
N ILE A 739 47.97 17.60 -4.41
CA ILE A 739 48.44 16.43 -5.18
C ILE A 739 48.41 15.19 -4.28
N LYS A 740 47.51 14.25 -4.60
CA LYS A 740 47.71 12.79 -4.47
C LYS A 740 46.62 12.02 -5.25
N ASP A 741 46.86 11.96 -6.56
CA ASP A 741 46.64 10.85 -7.50
C ASP A 741 45.33 10.05 -7.51
N ILE A 742 44.49 10.40 -8.50
CA ILE A 742 43.84 9.43 -9.38
C ILE A 742 44.67 9.39 -10.67
N SER A 743 45.26 8.24 -10.96
CA SER A 743 45.73 7.87 -12.29
C SER A 743 44.77 6.84 -12.88
N VAL A 744 44.30 7.07 -14.12
CA VAL A 744 44.11 6.10 -15.23
C VAL A 744 43.41 6.82 -16.41
N LEU A 745 44.24 7.21 -17.37
CA LEU A 745 44.13 7.13 -18.85
C LEU A 745 42.74 7.20 -19.54
N CYS A 746 42.59 8.23 -20.38
CA CYS A 746 41.92 8.12 -21.68
C CYS A 746 42.79 8.77 -22.76
N SER A 747 43.26 7.94 -23.70
CA SER A 747 43.94 8.34 -24.92
C SER A 747 42.91 8.88 -25.92
N ILE A 748 43.09 10.11 -26.40
CA ILE A 748 42.37 10.66 -27.55
C ILE A 748 43.38 10.78 -28.70
N GLN A 749 43.23 9.92 -29.71
CA GLN A 749 43.84 10.09 -31.03
C GLN A 749 43.02 11.12 -31.82
N LEU A 750 43.63 12.26 -32.12
CA LEU A 750 43.15 13.17 -33.16
C LEU A 750 43.97 12.91 -34.43
N SER A 751 43.32 12.41 -35.48
CA SER A 751 43.88 12.35 -36.82
C SER A 751 43.81 13.74 -37.45
N SER A 752 44.97 14.38 -37.60
CA SER A 752 45.19 15.44 -38.57
C SER A 752 45.37 14.83 -39.96
N ASN A 753 44.66 15.31 -40.97
CA ASN A 753 45.06 15.11 -42.36
C ASN A 753 45.39 16.50 -42.96
N PRO A 754 46.61 16.71 -43.48
CA PRO A 754 46.95 17.89 -44.26
C PRO A 754 46.78 17.58 -45.76
N ASP A 755 45.94 18.37 -46.42
CA ASP A 755 46.06 18.93 -47.79
C ASP A 755 44.69 19.43 -48.27
#